data_AF-A0A3N4I2W2-F1
#
_entry.id   AF-A0A3N4I2W2-F1
#
_cell.length_a   1.000
_cell.length_b   1.000
_cell.length_c   1.000
_cell.angle_alpha   90.00
_cell.angle_beta   90.00
_cell.angle_gamma   90.00
#
_symmetry.space_group_name_H-M   'P 1'
#
loop_
_entity.id
_entity.type
_entity.pdbx_description
1 polymer ?
#
loop_
_entity_poly.entity_id
_entity_poly.type
_entity_poly.pdbx_seq_one_letter_code
_entity_poly.pdbx_strand_id
1 'polypeptide(L)'
;MARTTRNSLSRLASAPGPRRSLRLLENFSSASRSPSNQSEPAKPARAQSHGKKKKSRARGKARREPARPPPLTPFPDAFPPELLLEIASYLDFPTLLTFANASRSNRQLLRRPLLQTWGSLYRHLCTMPYPYHAHPVACWRQLPLRPFVVGKTQWRGSALPWFERQSDPGRLTWFLGHWMLWNLAVSGIPDSEGWIMRDLDVALGGEKKDAFAANLLLELLDLHRCNIPEIWMPIPGGSLGIAYQKTKVGKDREEEVFNALIKLASKECYFDMVMREEIWPCILDNKVNGRVLRILQEAGKIKGGDLPFEELEEYKYDRSSIWTAGTGYRKQFEIFKILIPRLPSYLTSSFSYKVRATPLLMDTAAFVALKAYEWLLDDDSLQVEDKFSDSLIAKDEEAKEEWRKTVREVFALLVEHGATFDRALRLCLVDEIDPSWEHEVRYAFELPERMEYGIWEVVMLLLDAGANPNAINPPEDEERVLWATPLHACVPVGHEKRLFYRFLEAGYDGIDVQDEEGLVPVLHLAYRVLEDDYEEDFVDRAPDTKNWKAEFLRMLETLLRERPGCIELLEWAEVLHIMRKEKEMGRNEELVRIVEEAEARRTPGQGTLALEILQFAEAVAGDDFEETDDDEEEEAGEEDLDSTAADDGQDEDEESEY
;
A
#
# COMPACT_ATOMS: atom_id res chain seq x y z
N MET A 1 13.60 -27.88 -27.17
CA MET A 1 13.76 -29.19 -26.51
C MET A 1 15.18 -29.32 -25.94
N ALA A 2 15.28 -29.70 -24.66
CA ALA A 2 16.47 -30.03 -23.87
C ALA A 2 17.55 -28.93 -23.69
N ARG A 3 17.41 -28.13 -22.61
CA ARG A 3 18.57 -27.52 -21.93
C ARG A 3 18.64 -28.02 -20.49
N THR A 4 19.83 -28.49 -20.17
CA THR A 4 20.21 -29.30 -19.02
C THR A 4 20.54 -28.41 -17.83
N THR A 5 19.85 -28.62 -16.71
CA THR A 5 20.12 -27.97 -15.42
C THR A 5 21.46 -28.44 -14.85
N ARG A 6 22.33 -27.51 -14.48
CA ARG A 6 23.58 -27.78 -13.76
C ARG A 6 23.56 -27.11 -12.40
N ASN A 7 23.34 -27.94 -11.38
CA ASN A 7 23.50 -27.63 -9.96
C ASN A 7 24.90 -27.10 -9.64
N SER A 8 24.99 -26.13 -8.73
CA SER A 8 26.11 -26.04 -7.79
C SER A 8 25.68 -25.45 -6.44
N LEU A 9 25.42 -26.36 -5.49
CA LEU A 9 25.46 -26.12 -4.06
C LEU A 9 26.90 -26.35 -3.57
N SER A 10 27.40 -25.45 -2.71
CA SER A 10 28.05 -25.75 -1.42
C SER A 10 29.23 -24.82 -1.09
N ARG A 11 29.20 -24.21 0.11
CA ARG A 11 30.15 -24.36 1.24
C ARG A 11 29.97 -23.19 2.24
N LEU A 12 29.51 -23.47 3.47
CA LEU A 12 30.30 -23.60 4.74
C LEU A 12 30.85 -22.25 5.26
N ALA A 13 30.92 -21.92 6.55
CA ALA A 13 30.41 -22.40 7.83
C ALA A 13 30.94 -21.45 8.93
N SER A 14 30.23 -21.41 10.06
CA SER A 14 30.75 -21.31 11.45
C SER A 14 31.44 -20.03 12.04
N ALA A 15 30.70 -19.43 12.99
CA ALA A 15 31.06 -19.10 14.40
C ALA A 15 31.98 -17.89 14.72
N PRO A 16 32.12 -17.41 15.99
CA PRO A 16 31.36 -17.62 17.25
C PRO A 16 30.94 -16.30 17.97
N GLY A 17 30.07 -16.41 18.98
CA GLY A 17 29.76 -15.31 19.92
C GLY A 17 30.79 -15.14 21.05
N PRO A 18 30.58 -14.16 21.95
CA PRO A 18 30.92 -14.37 23.35
C PRO A 18 29.86 -13.91 24.36
N ARG A 19 30.03 -14.48 25.56
CA ARG A 19 29.21 -14.39 26.79
C ARG A 19 29.56 -13.16 27.65
N ARG A 20 28.68 -12.93 28.64
CA ARG A 20 28.81 -12.20 29.94
C ARG A 20 28.60 -10.68 29.85
N SER A 21 27.80 -10.05 30.71
CA SER A 21 27.99 -10.04 32.16
C SER A 21 26.73 -9.61 32.94
N LEU A 22 26.43 -10.36 34.00
CA LEU A 22 25.61 -9.94 35.15
C LEU A 22 26.34 -8.86 35.95
N ARG A 23 25.64 -7.77 36.30
CA ARG A 23 25.93 -6.97 37.50
C ARG A 23 24.63 -6.58 38.21
N LEU A 24 24.49 -7.15 39.41
CA LEU A 24 23.69 -6.67 40.53
C LEU A 24 24.42 -5.48 41.19
N LEU A 25 23.63 -4.55 41.73
CA LEU A 25 23.79 -3.76 42.98
C LEU A 25 22.88 -2.51 42.84
N GLU A 26 21.74 -2.48 43.54
CA GLU A 26 21.54 -1.81 44.83
C GLU A 26 21.70 -0.28 44.77
N ASN A 27 20.61 0.48 44.96
CA ASN A 27 20.40 1.21 46.22
C ASN A 27 19.09 2.05 46.25
N PHE A 28 18.41 1.88 47.38
CA PHE A 28 17.57 2.81 48.16
C PHE A 28 17.37 4.25 47.65
N SER A 29 16.10 4.70 47.60
CA SER A 29 15.68 5.83 48.44
C SER A 29 14.15 5.90 48.55
N SER A 30 13.69 5.65 49.78
CA SER A 30 12.37 5.93 50.32
C SER A 30 12.19 7.43 50.56
N ALA A 31 11.08 8.01 50.12
CA ALA A 31 10.57 9.25 50.70
C ALA A 31 9.04 9.30 50.68
N SER A 32 8.49 8.88 51.81
CA SER A 32 7.14 9.17 52.30
C SER A 32 6.91 10.69 52.44
N ARG A 33 5.81 11.22 51.90
CA ARG A 33 5.11 12.39 52.45
C ARG A 33 3.60 12.29 52.20
N SER A 34 2.86 12.21 53.29
CA SER A 34 1.40 12.43 53.38
C SER A 34 1.13 13.92 53.75
N PRO A 35 -0.11 14.34 54.04
CA PRO A 35 -0.96 15.09 53.10
C PRO A 35 -1.30 16.51 53.60
N SER A 36 -1.74 17.38 52.70
CA SER A 36 -2.34 18.67 53.09
C SER A 36 -3.59 19.00 52.27
N ASN A 37 -4.73 18.82 52.93
CA ASN A 37 -5.91 19.68 53.02
C ASN A 37 -6.18 20.78 51.97
N GLN A 38 -7.45 20.74 51.54
CA GLN A 38 -8.42 21.85 51.39
C GLN A 38 -8.19 22.90 50.29
N SER A 39 -9.10 22.92 49.32
CA SER A 39 -10.11 23.99 49.21
C SER A 39 -11.04 23.75 48.00
N GLU A 40 -12.35 23.68 48.26
CA GLU A 40 -13.40 23.81 47.24
C GLU A 40 -13.44 25.24 46.68
N PRO A 41 -13.88 25.41 45.42
CA PRO A 41 -14.61 26.62 45.07
C PRO A 41 -16.00 26.33 44.46
N ALA A 42 -16.98 26.89 45.16
CA ALA A 42 -18.18 27.59 44.69
C ALA A 42 -18.74 27.33 43.27
N LYS A 43 -20.00 26.88 43.25
CA LYS A 43 -20.93 26.93 42.12
C LYS A 43 -21.25 28.38 41.73
N PRO A 44 -21.27 28.75 40.44
CA PRO A 44 -21.93 29.96 40.00
C PRO A 44 -23.40 29.74 39.61
N ALA A 45 -24.18 30.77 39.91
CA ALA A 45 -25.63 30.85 39.81
C ALA A 45 -26.14 30.85 38.36
N ARG A 46 -27.33 30.28 38.21
CA ARG A 46 -28.09 30.09 36.98
C ARG A 46 -28.89 31.37 36.67
N ALA A 47 -28.45 32.15 35.68
CA ALA A 47 -29.21 33.28 35.15
C ALA A 47 -30.33 32.78 34.21
N GLN A 48 -31.58 33.12 34.53
CA GLN A 48 -32.74 32.91 33.67
C GLN A 48 -32.85 34.09 32.70
N SER A 49 -32.82 33.84 31.38
CA SER A 49 -33.22 34.81 30.37
C SER A 49 -34.49 34.35 29.67
N HIS A 50 -35.54 35.17 29.78
CA HIS A 50 -36.81 35.00 29.09
C HIS A 50 -36.69 35.49 27.65
N GLY A 51 -36.58 34.54 26.70
CA GLY A 51 -36.72 34.81 25.27
C GLY A 51 -38.04 34.26 24.73
N LYS A 52 -39.04 35.12 24.53
CA LYS A 52 -40.29 34.80 23.81
C LYS A 52 -39.98 34.57 22.32
N LYS A 53 -39.99 33.32 21.86
CA LYS A 53 -40.04 32.99 20.41
C LYS A 53 -41.47 32.61 20.01
N LYS A 54 -41.98 33.32 19.00
CA LYS A 54 -43.25 33.07 18.27
C LYS A 54 -43.25 31.64 17.72
N LYS A 55 -44.27 30.85 18.09
CA LYS A 55 -44.58 29.56 17.47
C LYS A 55 -45.35 29.81 16.16
N SER A 56 -44.72 29.53 15.02
CA SER A 56 -45.42 29.26 13.77
C SER A 56 -46.06 27.87 13.86
N ARG A 57 -47.38 27.80 13.66
CA ARG A 57 -48.15 26.56 13.60
C ARG A 57 -47.95 25.93 12.23
N ALA A 58 -47.01 24.99 12.11
CA ALA A 58 -47.04 24.00 11.05
C ALA A 58 -47.91 22.82 11.52
N ARG A 59 -49.02 22.54 10.83
CA ARG A 59 -49.84 21.33 11.02
C ARG A 59 -49.06 20.13 10.46
N GLY A 60 -48.16 19.57 11.25
CA GLY A 60 -47.56 18.26 10.99
C GLY A 60 -48.52 17.15 11.39
N LYS A 61 -48.84 16.24 10.46
CA LYS A 61 -49.50 14.95 10.76
C LYS A 61 -48.68 14.25 11.85
N ALA A 62 -49.29 14.03 13.02
CA ALA A 62 -48.68 13.28 14.11
C ALA A 62 -48.38 11.85 13.62
N ARG A 63 -47.11 11.59 13.28
CA ARG A 63 -46.59 10.25 13.11
C ARG A 63 -46.79 9.58 14.47
N ARG A 64 -47.75 8.64 14.56
CA ARG A 64 -47.97 7.85 15.78
C ARG A 64 -46.63 7.22 16.14
N GLU A 65 -46.02 7.67 17.24
CA GLU A 65 -44.88 6.96 17.80
C GLU A 65 -45.34 5.53 18.08
N PRO A 66 -44.59 4.51 17.61
CA PRO A 66 -44.93 3.13 17.93
C PRO A 66 -45.00 3.00 19.46
N ALA A 67 -46.05 2.35 19.95
CA ALA A 67 -46.25 2.16 21.38
C ALA A 67 -44.97 1.56 21.99
N ARG A 68 -44.39 2.23 23.00
CA ARG A 68 -43.24 1.68 23.70
C ARG A 68 -43.62 0.30 24.23
N PRO A 69 -42.80 -0.73 23.99
CA PRO A 69 -43.05 -2.04 24.58
C PRO A 69 -43.17 -1.90 26.11
N PRO A 70 -44.06 -2.68 26.75
CA PRO A 70 -44.19 -2.64 28.20
C PRO A 70 -42.84 -2.91 28.86
N PRO A 71 -42.51 -2.22 29.97
CA PRO A 71 -41.27 -2.45 30.69
C PRO A 71 -41.22 -3.93 31.12
N LEU A 72 -40.16 -4.63 30.73
CA LEU A 72 -39.92 -6.01 31.13
C LEU A 72 -39.89 -6.07 32.66
N THR A 73 -40.76 -6.88 33.26
CA THR A 73 -40.71 -7.16 34.70
C THR A 73 -39.38 -7.84 35.03
N PRO A 74 -38.64 -7.38 36.05
CA PRO A 74 -37.37 -7.99 36.42
C PRO A 74 -37.59 -9.46 36.81
N PHE A 75 -36.68 -10.33 36.36
CA PHE A 75 -36.72 -11.75 36.69
C PHE A 75 -36.55 -11.92 38.21
N PRO A 76 -37.28 -12.83 38.89
CA PRO A 76 -37.17 -12.99 40.34
C PRO A 76 -35.75 -13.38 40.76
N ASP A 77 -35.16 -12.67 41.73
CA ASP A 77 -33.81 -12.97 42.26
C ASP A 77 -33.72 -14.35 42.96
N ALA A 78 -34.86 -14.97 43.28
CA ALA A 78 -34.97 -16.26 43.95
C ALA A 78 -35.06 -17.47 42.99
N PHE A 79 -34.81 -17.28 41.70
CA PHE A 79 -34.86 -18.38 40.74
C PHE A 79 -33.63 -19.31 40.89
N PRO A 80 -33.80 -20.65 40.87
CA PRO A 80 -32.67 -21.58 41.01
C PRO A 80 -31.59 -21.35 39.93
N PRO A 81 -30.31 -21.16 40.31
CA PRO A 81 -29.22 -20.92 39.37
C PRO A 81 -29.10 -21.99 38.28
N GLU A 82 -29.38 -23.24 38.62
CA GLU A 82 -29.31 -24.38 37.70
C GLU A 82 -30.34 -24.24 36.58
N LEU A 83 -31.56 -23.84 36.91
CA LEU A 83 -32.61 -23.60 35.92
C LEU A 83 -32.32 -22.35 35.08
N LEU A 84 -31.68 -21.31 35.65
CA LEU A 84 -31.24 -20.15 34.87
C LEU A 84 -30.18 -20.53 33.83
N LEU A 85 -29.21 -21.37 34.22
CA LEU A 85 -28.17 -21.87 33.32
C LEU A 85 -28.74 -22.79 32.24
N GLU A 86 -29.68 -23.66 32.60
CA GLU A 86 -30.40 -24.50 31.65
C GLU A 86 -31.17 -23.65 30.63
N ILE A 87 -31.96 -22.67 31.08
CA ILE A 87 -32.67 -21.72 30.19
C ILE A 87 -31.68 -21.01 29.27
N ALA A 88 -30.61 -20.46 29.85
CA ALA A 88 -29.58 -19.71 29.12
C ALA A 88 -28.90 -20.54 28.01
N SER A 89 -28.79 -21.86 28.18
CA SER A 89 -28.21 -22.76 27.18
C SER A 89 -29.00 -22.85 25.86
N TYR A 90 -30.30 -22.51 25.88
CA TYR A 90 -31.17 -22.50 24.70
C TYR A 90 -31.36 -21.12 24.08
N LEU A 91 -30.83 -20.06 24.70
CA LEU A 91 -31.02 -18.69 24.23
C LEU A 91 -29.96 -18.33 23.18
N ASP A 92 -30.39 -17.65 22.12
CA ASP A 92 -29.46 -16.97 21.21
C ASP A 92 -28.74 -15.80 21.91
N PHE A 93 -27.69 -15.27 21.28
CA PHE A 93 -26.88 -14.22 21.90
C PHE A 93 -27.70 -12.97 22.29
N PRO A 94 -28.56 -12.39 21.42
CA PRO A 94 -29.35 -11.21 21.78
C PRO A 94 -30.31 -11.46 22.96
N THR A 95 -30.97 -12.62 22.99
CA THR A 95 -31.90 -12.97 24.06
C THR A 95 -31.14 -13.26 25.36
N LEU A 96 -30.02 -13.97 25.29
CA LEU A 96 -29.16 -14.24 26.43
C LEU A 96 -28.57 -12.95 27.02
N LEU A 97 -28.16 -12.01 26.19
CA LEU A 97 -27.69 -10.70 26.63
C LEU A 97 -28.78 -9.92 27.38
N THR A 98 -29.99 -9.91 26.82
CA THR A 98 -31.15 -9.26 27.46
C THR A 98 -31.48 -9.93 28.79
N PHE A 99 -31.45 -11.26 28.83
CA PHE A 99 -31.72 -12.06 30.02
C PHE A 99 -30.65 -11.88 31.11
N ALA A 100 -29.38 -11.84 30.73
CA ALA A 100 -28.27 -11.53 31.61
C ALA A 100 -28.42 -10.13 32.22
N ASN A 101 -28.80 -9.13 31.41
CA ASN A 101 -28.97 -7.75 31.87
C ASN A 101 -30.22 -7.50 32.74
N ALA A 102 -31.11 -8.48 32.90
CA ALA A 102 -32.33 -8.33 33.71
C ALA A 102 -32.05 -8.10 35.20
N SER A 103 -30.92 -8.59 35.74
CA SER A 103 -30.49 -8.33 37.11
C SER A 103 -28.96 -8.36 37.26
N ARG A 104 -28.42 -7.86 38.38
CA ARG A 104 -26.96 -7.95 38.65
C ARG A 104 -26.53 -9.41 38.87
N SER A 105 -27.33 -10.19 39.58
CA SER A 105 -27.08 -11.61 39.85
C SER A 105 -27.04 -12.42 38.55
N ASN A 106 -27.98 -12.16 37.62
CA ASN A 106 -27.99 -12.80 36.31
C ASN A 106 -26.74 -12.47 35.50
N ARG A 107 -26.28 -11.21 35.51
CA ARG A 107 -25.03 -10.83 34.81
C ARG A 107 -23.82 -11.61 35.30
N GLN A 108 -23.71 -11.85 36.60
CA GLN A 108 -22.59 -12.63 37.16
C GLN A 108 -22.73 -14.12 36.85
N LEU A 109 -23.92 -14.70 37.10
CA LEU A 109 -24.18 -16.13 36.88
C LEU A 109 -24.06 -16.52 35.40
N LEU A 110 -24.62 -15.69 34.50
CA LEU A 110 -24.69 -15.96 33.07
C LEU A 110 -23.49 -15.42 32.29
N ARG A 111 -22.49 -14.82 32.96
CA ARG A 111 -21.28 -14.25 32.33
C ARG A 111 -20.58 -15.26 31.42
N ARG A 112 -20.27 -16.44 31.95
CA ARG A 112 -19.56 -17.49 31.21
C ARG A 112 -20.37 -18.00 30.00
N PRO A 113 -21.66 -18.42 30.16
CA PRO A 113 -22.50 -18.76 29.02
C PRO A 113 -22.57 -17.66 27.97
N LEU A 114 -22.76 -16.40 28.39
CA LEU A 114 -22.83 -15.25 27.49
C LEU A 114 -21.54 -15.08 26.66
N LEU A 115 -20.38 -15.17 27.29
CA LEU A 115 -19.08 -15.10 26.62
C LEU A 115 -18.85 -16.27 25.65
N GLN A 116 -19.26 -17.48 26.04
CA GLN A 116 -19.15 -18.67 25.18
C GLN A 116 -20.05 -18.57 23.94
N THR A 117 -21.31 -18.16 24.14
CA THR A 117 -22.26 -17.95 23.03
C THR A 117 -21.80 -16.83 22.11
N TRP A 118 -21.30 -15.71 22.68
CA TRP A 118 -20.67 -14.65 21.90
C TRP A 118 -19.48 -15.17 21.08
N GLY A 119 -18.59 -15.93 21.71
CA GLY A 119 -17.38 -16.45 21.08
C GLY A 119 -17.66 -17.38 19.92
N SER A 120 -18.64 -18.27 20.09
CA SER A 120 -19.13 -19.14 19.04
C SER A 120 -19.66 -18.34 17.85
N LEU A 121 -20.49 -17.34 18.12
CA LEU A 121 -21.04 -16.46 17.09
C LEU A 121 -19.94 -15.64 16.39
N TYR A 122 -19.00 -15.07 17.15
CA TYR A 122 -17.88 -14.27 16.62
C TYR A 122 -16.97 -15.11 15.72
N ARG A 123 -16.60 -16.32 16.15
CA ARG A 123 -15.83 -17.26 15.32
C ARG A 123 -16.57 -17.63 14.04
N HIS A 124 -17.87 -17.93 14.15
CA HIS A 124 -18.68 -18.22 12.97
C HIS A 124 -18.68 -17.05 12.00
N LEU A 125 -18.89 -15.82 12.47
CA LEU A 125 -18.93 -14.62 11.63
C LEU A 125 -17.59 -14.26 10.99
N CYS A 126 -16.49 -14.39 11.74
CA CYS A 126 -15.15 -14.05 11.27
C CYS A 126 -14.53 -15.16 10.39
N THR A 127 -15.06 -16.39 10.44
CA THR A 127 -14.59 -17.48 9.58
C THR A 127 -15.35 -17.42 8.25
N MET A 128 -14.62 -17.25 7.15
CA MET A 128 -15.19 -17.20 5.80
C MET A 128 -14.43 -18.13 4.84
N PRO A 129 -15.09 -18.73 3.84
CA PRO A 129 -14.38 -19.53 2.83
C PRO A 129 -13.48 -18.63 1.96
N TYR A 130 -12.29 -19.14 1.60
CA TYR A 130 -11.30 -18.43 0.77
C TYR A 130 -11.81 -17.86 -0.57
N PRO A 131 -12.66 -18.55 -1.38
CA PRO A 131 -13.02 -18.07 -2.72
C PRO A 131 -13.86 -16.78 -2.75
N TYR A 132 -14.29 -16.25 -1.60
CA TYR A 132 -15.11 -15.04 -1.53
C TYR A 132 -14.29 -13.73 -1.40
N HIS A 133 -12.97 -13.80 -1.61
CA HIS A 133 -12.09 -12.63 -1.50
C HIS A 133 -11.60 -12.18 -2.88
N ALA A 134 -12.15 -11.06 -3.34
CA ALA A 134 -11.67 -10.35 -4.54
C ALA A 134 -10.32 -9.63 -4.33
N HIS A 135 -9.83 -9.57 -3.09
CA HIS A 135 -8.60 -8.85 -2.74
C HIS A 135 -7.59 -9.76 -2.04
N PRO A 136 -6.28 -9.50 -2.17
CA PRO A 136 -5.24 -10.16 -1.41
C PRO A 136 -5.56 -10.06 0.09
N VAL A 137 -5.75 -11.21 0.73
CA VAL A 137 -5.97 -11.28 2.17
C VAL A 137 -4.61 -11.50 2.84
N ALA A 138 -4.30 -10.68 3.84
CA ALA A 138 -3.17 -10.85 4.74
C ALA A 138 -2.97 -12.33 5.12
N CYS A 139 -1.75 -12.85 4.96
CA CYS A 139 -1.47 -14.27 5.01
C CYS A 139 -1.78 -14.88 6.38
N TRP A 140 -1.62 -14.10 7.46
CA TRP A 140 -1.97 -14.52 8.83
C TRP A 140 -3.46 -14.87 8.99
N ARG A 141 -4.34 -14.27 8.18
CA ARG A 141 -5.76 -14.59 8.17
C ARG A 141 -6.03 -15.96 7.52
N GLN A 142 -5.14 -16.44 6.67
CA GLN A 142 -5.26 -17.73 5.97
C GLN A 142 -4.64 -18.90 6.76
N LEU A 143 -3.57 -18.61 7.50
CA LEU A 143 -2.66 -19.61 8.10
C LEU A 143 -3.26 -20.58 9.13
N PRO A 144 -4.40 -20.34 9.79
CA PRO A 144 -4.99 -21.38 10.63
C PRO A 144 -5.96 -22.30 9.88
N LEU A 145 -6.58 -21.85 8.80
CA LEU A 145 -7.97 -22.25 8.53
C LEU A 145 -8.25 -22.81 7.14
N ARG A 146 -7.27 -23.03 6.28
CA ARG A 146 -7.49 -23.57 4.91
C ARG A 146 -8.54 -24.69 4.89
N PRO A 147 -9.66 -24.53 4.15
CA PRO A 147 -9.93 -23.55 3.08
C PRO A 147 -10.60 -22.23 3.51
N PHE A 148 -10.57 -21.87 4.80
CA PHE A 148 -11.18 -20.67 5.37
C PHE A 148 -10.14 -19.61 5.78
N VAL A 149 -10.61 -18.37 5.95
CA VAL A 149 -9.84 -17.24 6.48
C VAL A 149 -10.54 -16.61 7.70
N VAL A 150 -9.75 -15.94 8.55
CA VAL A 150 -10.25 -15.04 9.60
C VAL A 150 -10.41 -13.64 9.01
N GLY A 151 -11.62 -13.33 8.54
CA GLY A 151 -11.94 -12.01 7.99
C GLY A 151 -12.36 -10.99 9.05
N LYS A 152 -12.33 -9.71 8.68
CA LYS A 152 -12.99 -8.66 9.47
C LYS A 152 -14.50 -8.92 9.44
N THR A 153 -15.17 -8.65 10.56
CA THR A 153 -16.64 -8.76 10.69
C THR A 153 -17.41 -7.96 9.63
N GLN A 154 -16.78 -6.90 9.11
CA GLN A 154 -17.28 -6.01 8.06
C GLN A 154 -17.35 -6.67 6.68
N TRP A 155 -16.50 -7.66 6.41
CA TRP A 155 -16.33 -8.26 5.07
C TRP A 155 -17.51 -9.14 4.64
N ARG A 156 -18.32 -9.65 5.58
CA ARG A 156 -19.51 -10.46 5.23
C ARG A 156 -20.62 -9.65 4.54
N GLY A 157 -20.69 -8.34 4.80
CA GLY A 157 -21.75 -7.50 4.23
C GLY A 157 -21.63 -7.32 2.71
N SER A 158 -20.41 -7.42 2.16
CA SER A 158 -20.13 -7.22 0.73
C SER A 158 -20.03 -8.50 -0.09
N ALA A 159 -19.90 -9.68 0.55
CA ALA A 159 -19.54 -10.93 -0.13
C ALA A 159 -20.71 -11.91 -0.38
N LEU A 160 -21.93 -11.59 0.08
CA LEU A 160 -23.09 -12.49 -0.03
C LEU A 160 -24.28 -11.78 -0.71
N PRO A 161 -24.55 -12.05 -2.00
CA PRO A 161 -25.63 -11.40 -2.78
C PRO A 161 -27.02 -11.54 -2.14
N TRP A 162 -27.30 -12.63 -1.43
CA TRP A 162 -28.59 -12.84 -0.76
C TRP A 162 -28.78 -12.05 0.55
N PHE A 163 -27.74 -11.39 1.05
CA PHE A 163 -27.79 -10.60 2.29
C PHE A 163 -28.25 -9.15 2.05
N GLU A 164 -28.27 -8.68 0.80
CA GLU A 164 -28.71 -7.32 0.43
C GLU A 164 -30.22 -7.08 0.66
N ARG A 165 -31.04 -8.14 0.75
CA ARG A 165 -32.49 -8.00 0.93
C ARG A 165 -32.95 -7.81 2.37
N GLN A 166 -32.08 -8.00 3.36
CA GLN A 166 -32.40 -7.59 4.73
C GLN A 166 -31.78 -6.22 5.00
N SER A 167 -32.60 -5.29 5.46
CA SER A 167 -32.15 -3.96 5.85
C SER A 167 -31.08 -4.05 6.96
N ASP A 168 -29.83 -3.84 6.55
CA ASP A 168 -28.67 -3.48 7.39
C ASP A 168 -27.91 -4.59 8.16
N PRO A 169 -27.45 -5.68 7.50
CA PRO A 169 -26.65 -6.74 8.12
C PRO A 169 -25.25 -6.28 8.57
N GLY A 170 -24.66 -5.27 7.93
CA GLY A 170 -23.39 -4.67 8.35
C GLY A 170 -23.41 -4.07 9.75
N ARG A 171 -24.61 -3.68 10.26
CA ARG A 171 -24.77 -3.16 11.63
C ARG A 171 -24.62 -4.24 12.70
N LEU A 172 -25.00 -5.47 12.42
CA LEU A 172 -25.00 -6.57 13.40
C LEU A 172 -23.58 -7.12 13.64
N THR A 173 -22.75 -7.16 12.60
CA THR A 173 -21.40 -7.72 12.68
C THR A 173 -20.39 -6.74 13.28
N TRP A 174 -20.47 -5.44 12.94
CA TRP A 174 -19.68 -4.38 13.56
C TRP A 174 -19.98 -4.21 15.06
N PHE A 175 -21.20 -4.55 15.47
CA PHE A 175 -21.62 -4.47 16.87
C PHE A 175 -20.98 -5.57 17.74
N LEU A 176 -20.62 -6.73 17.18
CA LEU A 176 -20.29 -7.90 17.99
C LEU A 176 -18.90 -7.80 18.66
N GLY A 177 -17.85 -7.45 17.91
CA GLY A 177 -16.52 -7.23 18.49
C GLY A 177 -16.48 -5.96 19.36
N HIS A 178 -17.14 -4.89 18.93
CA HIS A 178 -17.31 -3.69 19.74
C HIS A 178 -18.05 -3.95 21.05
N TRP A 179 -19.07 -4.80 21.05
CA TRP A 179 -19.76 -5.20 22.27
C TRP A 179 -18.80 -5.87 23.24
N MET A 180 -17.91 -6.76 22.76
CA MET A 180 -16.92 -7.40 23.63
C MET A 180 -15.93 -6.39 24.19
N LEU A 181 -15.39 -5.52 23.35
CA LEU A 181 -14.46 -4.46 23.79
C LEU A 181 -15.12 -3.54 24.82
N TRP A 182 -16.38 -3.17 24.60
CA TRP A 182 -17.18 -2.40 25.56
C TRP A 182 -17.48 -3.16 26.85
N ASN A 183 -17.77 -4.46 26.74
CA ASN A 183 -18.02 -5.32 27.88
C ASN A 183 -16.78 -5.39 28.76
N LEU A 184 -15.59 -5.59 28.18
CA LEU A 184 -14.34 -5.69 28.91
C LEU A 184 -13.87 -4.32 29.45
N ALA A 185 -13.92 -3.26 28.65
CA ALA A 185 -13.41 -1.96 29.06
C ALA A 185 -14.36 -1.19 30.01
N VAL A 186 -15.68 -1.33 29.85
CA VAL A 186 -16.65 -0.45 30.52
C VAL A 186 -17.61 -1.20 31.42
N SER A 187 -18.30 -2.21 30.88
CA SER A 187 -19.43 -2.84 31.58
C SER A 187 -19.03 -3.98 32.51
N GLY A 188 -17.78 -4.42 32.39
CA GLY A 188 -17.25 -5.57 33.08
C GLY A 188 -17.20 -5.35 34.58
N ILE A 189 -17.59 -6.38 35.31
CA ILE A 189 -17.49 -6.41 36.77
C ILE A 189 -16.08 -6.94 37.09
N PRO A 190 -15.19 -6.10 37.64
CA PRO A 190 -13.88 -6.57 38.06
C PRO A 190 -14.07 -7.45 39.30
N ASP A 191 -13.93 -8.76 39.11
CA ASP A 191 -14.12 -9.72 40.19
C ASP A 191 -12.77 -10.12 40.84
N SER A 192 -11.66 -9.94 40.12
CA SER A 192 -10.29 -10.25 40.57
C SER A 192 -9.25 -9.67 39.61
N GLU A 193 -7.98 -9.58 40.00
CA GLU A 193 -6.87 -9.33 39.08
C GLU A 193 -6.87 -10.37 37.92
N GLY A 194 -6.58 -9.91 36.70
CA GLY A 194 -6.53 -10.76 35.50
C GLY A 194 -7.89 -11.27 34.98
N TRP A 195 -9.01 -10.70 35.42
CA TRP A 195 -10.34 -11.11 34.97
C TRP A 195 -10.55 -10.94 33.46
N ILE A 196 -9.99 -9.89 32.85
CA ILE A 196 -10.08 -9.65 31.38
C ILE A 196 -9.48 -10.80 30.61
N MET A 197 -8.29 -11.26 31.00
CA MET A 197 -7.62 -12.40 30.36
C MET A 197 -8.46 -13.67 30.48
N ARG A 198 -9.05 -13.93 31.66
CA ARG A 198 -9.92 -15.08 31.90
C ARG A 198 -11.17 -15.04 31.02
N ASP A 199 -11.81 -13.88 30.92
CA ASP A 199 -12.99 -13.68 30.10
C ASP A 199 -12.68 -13.85 28.62
N LEU A 200 -11.56 -13.30 28.15
CA LEU A 200 -11.08 -13.50 26.77
C LEU A 200 -10.76 -14.97 26.49
N ASP A 201 -10.13 -15.69 27.42
CA ASP A 201 -9.87 -17.12 27.28
C ASP A 201 -11.17 -17.94 27.19
N VAL A 202 -12.21 -17.56 27.93
CA VAL A 202 -13.55 -18.19 27.86
C VAL A 202 -14.26 -17.85 26.56
N ALA A 203 -14.24 -16.58 26.16
CA ALA A 203 -14.91 -16.08 24.97
C ALA A 203 -14.29 -16.65 23.70
N LEU A 204 -12.99 -16.45 23.52
CA LEU A 204 -12.27 -16.86 22.32
C LEU A 204 -11.93 -18.36 22.30
N GLY A 205 -12.08 -19.05 23.44
CA GLY A 205 -11.65 -20.43 23.67
C GLY A 205 -11.99 -21.42 22.55
N GLY A 206 -11.20 -22.48 22.45
CA GLY A 206 -11.20 -23.40 21.32
C GLY A 206 -9.92 -23.27 20.50
N GLU A 207 -9.89 -23.93 19.34
CA GLU A 207 -8.79 -23.81 18.39
C GLU A 207 -8.70 -22.37 17.87
N LYS A 208 -7.46 -21.90 17.64
CA LYS A 208 -7.18 -20.63 16.94
C LYS A 208 -7.66 -19.38 17.68
N LYS A 209 -7.87 -19.48 18.99
CA LYS A 209 -8.24 -18.33 19.84
C LYS A 209 -7.27 -17.15 19.69
N ASP A 210 -6.00 -17.41 19.39
CA ASP A 210 -4.96 -16.40 19.22
C ASP A 210 -5.17 -15.58 17.94
N ALA A 211 -5.62 -16.20 16.84
CA ALA A 211 -5.99 -15.51 15.61
C ALA A 211 -7.23 -14.62 15.79
N PHE A 212 -8.24 -15.09 16.54
CA PHE A 212 -9.41 -14.28 16.87
C PHE A 212 -9.08 -13.16 17.86
N ALA A 213 -8.13 -13.38 18.78
CA ALA A 213 -7.60 -12.31 19.64
C ALA A 213 -6.91 -11.22 18.80
N ALA A 214 -6.12 -11.61 17.80
CA ALA A 214 -5.51 -10.67 16.87
C ALA A 214 -6.55 -9.90 16.03
N ASN A 215 -7.61 -10.56 15.58
CA ASN A 215 -8.70 -9.89 14.87
C ASN A 215 -9.43 -8.87 15.77
N LEU A 216 -9.70 -9.23 17.02
CA LEU A 216 -10.33 -8.33 18.00
C LEU A 216 -9.42 -7.14 18.37
N LEU A 217 -8.10 -7.37 18.41
CA LEU A 217 -7.11 -6.30 18.56
C LEU A 217 -7.17 -5.30 17.40
N LEU A 218 -7.30 -5.77 16.16
CA LEU A 218 -7.43 -4.91 14.99
C LEU A 218 -8.75 -4.11 15.02
N GLU A 219 -9.85 -4.72 15.45
CA GLU A 219 -11.11 -3.99 15.68
C GLU A 219 -10.96 -2.89 16.74
N LEU A 220 -10.21 -3.17 17.82
CA LEU A 220 -9.89 -2.17 18.84
C LEU A 220 -9.01 -1.04 18.28
N LEU A 221 -8.04 -1.35 17.41
CA LEU A 221 -7.25 -0.34 16.72
C LEU A 221 -8.08 0.50 15.74
N ASP A 222 -8.99 -0.13 14.99
CA ASP A 222 -9.90 0.55 14.07
C ASP A 222 -10.84 1.51 14.84
N LEU A 223 -11.26 1.18 16.08
CA LEU A 223 -11.98 2.11 16.96
C LEU A 223 -11.18 3.39 17.28
N HIS A 224 -9.85 3.30 17.45
CA HIS A 224 -8.99 4.47 17.66
C HIS A 224 -8.77 5.29 16.39
N ARG A 225 -8.93 4.65 15.23
CA ARG A 225 -8.74 5.26 13.90
C ARG A 225 -9.95 6.03 13.43
N CYS A 226 -11.15 5.56 13.77
CA CYS A 226 -12.44 6.15 13.40
C CYS A 226 -12.75 7.49 14.10
N ASN A 227 -11.76 8.34 14.35
CA ASN A 227 -11.93 9.74 14.73
C ASN A 227 -12.58 10.60 13.62
N ILE A 228 -13.29 9.98 12.66
CA ILE A 228 -13.97 10.65 11.55
C ILE A 228 -15.27 11.25 12.11
N PRO A 229 -15.39 12.58 12.24
CA PRO A 229 -16.58 13.23 12.74
C PRO A 229 -17.73 13.22 11.72
N GLU A 230 -17.62 12.54 10.58
CA GLU A 230 -18.54 12.67 9.45
C GLU A 230 -19.35 11.40 9.13
N ILE A 231 -18.90 10.22 9.58
CA ILE A 231 -19.74 9.01 9.53
C ILE A 231 -20.65 9.00 10.77
N TRP A 232 -21.48 10.04 10.88
CA TRP A 232 -22.69 10.03 11.71
C TRP A 232 -23.74 9.19 10.99
N MET A 233 -23.46 7.90 10.81
CA MET A 233 -24.57 6.99 10.89
C MET A 233 -25.09 7.12 12.34
N PRO A 234 -26.40 7.38 12.55
CA PRO A 234 -27.00 7.32 13.87
C PRO A 234 -27.07 5.86 14.27
N ILE A 235 -25.91 5.26 14.54
CA ILE A 235 -25.80 3.95 15.15
C ILE A 235 -26.31 4.15 16.57
N PRO A 236 -27.37 3.44 17.00
CA PRO A 236 -27.73 3.38 18.41
C PRO A 236 -26.52 2.80 19.18
N GLY A 237 -25.67 3.67 19.71
CA GLY A 237 -24.32 3.28 20.17
C GLY A 237 -23.18 4.25 19.79
N GLY A 238 -23.40 5.31 19.01
CA GLY A 238 -22.40 6.40 18.89
C GLY A 238 -22.11 7.09 20.24
N SER A 239 -23.08 7.05 21.15
CA SER A 239 -22.90 7.42 22.56
C SER A 239 -21.96 6.48 23.32
N LEU A 240 -21.80 5.23 22.87
CA LEU A 240 -20.89 4.24 23.46
C LEU A 240 -19.44 4.64 23.22
N GLY A 241 -19.02 4.91 21.97
CA GLY A 241 -17.66 5.41 21.68
C GLY A 241 -17.34 6.75 22.37
N ILE A 242 -18.32 7.65 22.45
CA ILE A 242 -18.18 8.92 23.17
C ILE A 242 -18.10 8.70 24.70
N ALA A 243 -18.87 7.76 25.26
CA ALA A 243 -18.80 7.40 26.67
C ALA A 243 -17.52 6.60 27.01
N TYR A 244 -17.02 5.82 26.05
CA TYR A 244 -15.76 5.08 26.09
C TYR A 244 -14.60 6.05 26.32
N GLN A 245 -14.52 7.10 25.49
CA GLN A 245 -13.46 8.10 25.57
C GLN A 245 -13.57 9.04 26.79
N LYS A 246 -14.78 9.22 27.33
CA LYS A 246 -15.05 10.20 28.40
C LYS A 246 -14.75 9.70 29.82
N THR A 247 -14.57 8.40 30.05
CA THR A 247 -14.29 7.89 31.40
C THR A 247 -12.82 7.53 31.57
N LYS A 248 -12.16 8.09 32.60
CA LYS A 248 -10.77 7.72 32.94
C LYS A 248 -10.64 6.21 33.21
N VAL A 249 -11.63 5.63 33.90
CA VAL A 249 -11.71 4.19 34.20
C VAL A 249 -11.78 3.33 32.93
N GLY A 250 -12.44 3.81 31.87
CA GLY A 250 -12.49 3.13 30.59
C GLY A 250 -11.14 3.08 29.90
N LYS A 251 -10.33 4.15 30.02
CA LYS A 251 -8.97 4.19 29.47
C LYS A 251 -8.07 3.16 30.14
N ASP A 252 -7.93 3.18 31.46
CA ASP A 252 -7.02 2.27 32.16
C ASP A 252 -7.38 0.79 31.86
N ARG A 253 -8.69 0.46 31.84
CA ARG A 253 -9.15 -0.89 31.49
C ARG A 253 -8.93 -1.26 30.03
N GLU A 254 -9.10 -0.32 29.11
CA GLU A 254 -8.79 -0.55 27.71
C GLU A 254 -7.33 -0.95 27.50
N GLU A 255 -6.41 -0.37 28.27
CA GLU A 255 -5.00 -0.74 28.25
C GLU A 255 -4.79 -2.18 28.70
N GLU A 256 -5.48 -2.59 29.77
CA GLU A 256 -5.52 -3.99 30.20
C GLU A 256 -6.10 -4.92 29.12
N VAL A 257 -7.13 -4.48 28.39
CA VAL A 257 -7.71 -5.23 27.24
C VAL A 257 -6.68 -5.36 26.12
N PHE A 258 -6.01 -4.27 25.73
CA PHE A 258 -4.94 -4.30 24.74
C PHE A 258 -3.84 -5.30 25.14
N ASN A 259 -3.31 -5.17 26.36
CA ASN A 259 -2.26 -6.04 26.87
C ASN A 259 -2.68 -7.51 26.90
N ALA A 260 -3.93 -7.79 27.30
CA ALA A 260 -4.47 -9.14 27.28
C ALA A 260 -4.61 -9.72 25.85
N LEU A 261 -5.07 -8.91 24.89
CA LEU A 261 -5.18 -9.31 23.48
C LEU A 261 -3.81 -9.55 22.84
N ILE A 262 -2.83 -8.67 23.08
CA ILE A 262 -1.45 -8.84 22.62
C ILE A 262 -0.87 -10.15 23.19
N LYS A 263 -1.05 -10.39 24.49
CA LYS A 263 -0.57 -11.60 25.16
C LYS A 263 -1.21 -12.88 24.60
N LEU A 264 -2.49 -12.85 24.27
CA LEU A 264 -3.17 -13.97 23.62
C LEU A 264 -2.64 -14.19 22.20
N ALA A 265 -2.65 -13.15 21.37
CA ALA A 265 -2.20 -13.22 19.97
C ALA A 265 -0.72 -13.59 19.82
N SER A 266 0.12 -13.38 20.84
CA SER A 266 1.56 -13.67 20.79
C SER A 266 1.91 -15.15 20.96
N LYS A 267 0.99 -16.02 21.38
CA LYS A 267 1.30 -17.44 21.68
C LYS A 267 1.71 -18.26 20.46
N GLU A 268 1.10 -18.01 19.31
CA GLU A 268 1.36 -18.71 18.04
C GLU A 268 1.96 -17.77 16.98
N CYS A 269 2.69 -16.72 17.39
CA CYS A 269 3.27 -15.71 16.51
C CYS A 269 2.28 -14.88 15.66
N TYR A 270 0.95 -15.08 15.78
CA TYR A 270 -0.06 -14.30 15.06
C TYR A 270 0.13 -12.81 15.25
N PHE A 271 0.43 -12.39 16.48
CA PHE A 271 0.68 -10.98 16.76
C PHE A 271 1.83 -10.41 15.91
N ASP A 272 2.92 -11.14 15.70
CA ASP A 272 4.05 -10.63 14.90
C ASP A 272 3.70 -10.53 13.41
N MET A 273 2.82 -11.40 12.93
CA MET A 273 2.30 -11.34 11.56
C MET A 273 1.30 -10.19 11.38
N VAL A 274 0.38 -10.02 12.34
CA VAL A 274 -0.58 -8.92 12.38
C VAL A 274 0.14 -7.58 12.51
N MET A 275 1.20 -7.54 13.33
CA MET A 275 2.09 -6.39 13.41
C MET A 275 2.66 -6.05 12.05
N ARG A 276 3.20 -7.04 11.34
CA ARG A 276 3.83 -6.84 10.04
C ARG A 276 2.86 -6.37 8.96
N GLU A 277 1.74 -7.05 8.82
CA GLU A 277 0.87 -6.91 7.65
C GLU A 277 -0.23 -5.87 7.82
N GLU A 278 -0.65 -5.60 9.06
CA GLU A 278 -1.79 -4.71 9.32
C GLU A 278 -1.53 -3.62 10.34
N ILE A 279 -0.68 -3.77 11.35
CA ILE A 279 -0.45 -2.68 12.32
C ILE A 279 0.70 -1.77 11.87
N TRP A 280 1.79 -2.33 11.35
CA TRP A 280 2.96 -1.59 10.93
C TRP A 280 2.69 -0.60 9.79
N PRO A 281 1.98 -0.97 8.71
CA PRO A 281 1.63 0.00 7.66
C PRO A 281 0.78 1.14 8.21
N CYS A 282 0.02 0.86 9.25
CA CYS A 282 -0.84 1.81 9.92
C CYS A 282 -0.08 2.74 10.86
N ILE A 283 1.01 2.27 11.46
CA ILE A 283 1.97 3.10 12.18
C ILE A 283 2.70 4.01 11.20
N LEU A 284 3.21 3.44 10.09
CA LEU A 284 3.89 4.17 9.03
C LEU A 284 3.03 5.25 8.40
N ASP A 285 1.73 5.02 8.27
CA ASP A 285 0.77 6.00 7.74
C ASP A 285 0.20 6.95 8.82
N ASN A 286 0.83 6.99 10.00
CA ASN A 286 0.44 7.83 11.14
C ASN A 286 -1.05 7.67 11.53
N LYS A 287 -1.62 6.48 11.30
CA LYS A 287 -3.01 6.13 11.65
C LYS A 287 -3.11 5.50 13.04
N VAL A 288 -2.01 5.38 13.79
CA VAL A 288 -1.98 4.79 15.13
C VAL A 288 -1.72 5.87 16.16
N ASN A 289 -2.53 5.90 17.23
CA ASN A 289 -2.41 6.89 18.29
C ASN A 289 -1.12 6.68 19.12
N GLY A 290 -0.45 7.75 19.57
CA GLY A 290 0.71 7.69 20.46
C GLY A 290 0.47 6.81 21.70
N ARG A 291 -0.74 6.82 22.27
CA ARG A 291 -1.12 5.88 23.34
C ARG A 291 -0.97 4.41 22.95
N VAL A 292 -1.37 4.04 21.74
CA VAL A 292 -1.22 2.65 21.25
C VAL A 292 0.25 2.33 21.04
N LEU A 293 1.05 3.27 20.52
CA LEU A 293 2.51 3.09 20.42
C LEU A 293 3.13 2.82 21.79
N ARG A 294 2.64 3.49 22.85
CA ARG A 294 3.08 3.25 24.23
C ARG A 294 2.81 1.83 24.68
N ILE A 295 1.59 1.36 24.47
CA ILE A 295 1.20 -0.03 24.78
C ILE A 295 2.08 -1.02 24.02
N LEU A 296 2.34 -0.77 22.73
CA LEU A 296 3.22 -1.63 21.92
C LEU A 296 4.67 -1.61 22.43
N GLN A 297 5.16 -0.45 22.91
CA GLN A 297 6.47 -0.34 23.53
C GLN A 297 6.54 -1.10 24.87
N GLU A 298 5.54 -0.93 25.75
CA GLU A 298 5.44 -1.66 27.02
C GLU A 298 5.33 -3.17 26.82
N ALA A 299 4.66 -3.60 25.75
CA ALA A 299 4.60 -4.99 25.32
C ALA A 299 5.92 -5.51 24.71
N GLY A 300 6.96 -4.69 24.62
CA GLY A 300 8.28 -5.04 24.08
C GLY A 300 8.32 -5.20 22.55
N LYS A 301 7.33 -4.64 21.85
CA LYS A 301 7.19 -4.74 20.38
C LYS A 301 7.83 -3.59 19.64
N ILE A 302 8.07 -2.47 20.33
CA ILE A 302 8.91 -1.36 19.88
C ILE A 302 10.20 -1.38 20.70
N LYS A 303 11.36 -1.39 20.05
CA LYS A 303 12.67 -1.40 20.72
C LYS A 303 13.14 0.02 21.08
N GLY A 304 14.03 0.12 22.07
CA GLY A 304 14.73 1.36 22.41
C GLY A 304 14.13 2.13 23.61
N GLY A 305 14.68 3.33 23.88
CA GLY A 305 14.28 4.20 24.97
C GLY A 305 12.89 4.82 24.79
N ASP A 306 12.43 5.69 25.68
CA ASP A 306 11.08 6.27 25.59
C ASP A 306 10.85 6.93 24.21
N LEU A 307 9.72 6.61 23.58
CA LEU A 307 9.27 7.34 22.39
C LEU A 307 8.75 8.72 22.83
N PRO A 308 8.96 9.77 22.03
CA PRO A 308 8.40 11.09 22.30
C PRO A 308 6.90 11.09 21.94
N PHE A 309 6.08 10.46 22.78
CA PHE A 309 4.65 10.25 22.50
C PHE A 309 3.90 11.55 22.32
N GLU A 310 4.23 12.57 23.09
CA GLU A 310 3.64 13.91 22.98
C GLU A 310 3.91 14.51 21.60
N GLU A 311 5.16 14.42 21.10
CA GLU A 311 5.53 14.90 19.77
C GLU A 311 4.82 14.09 18.68
N LEU A 312 4.80 12.75 18.80
CA LEU A 312 4.07 11.88 17.87
C LEU A 312 2.56 12.16 17.84
N GLU A 313 1.96 12.55 18.98
CA GLU A 313 0.56 12.99 19.03
C GLU A 313 0.36 14.38 18.41
N GLU A 314 1.32 15.30 18.53
CA GLU A 314 1.30 16.61 17.85
C GLU A 314 1.43 16.48 16.32
N TYR A 315 2.13 15.44 15.86
CA TYR A 315 2.22 15.10 14.44
C TYR A 315 0.99 14.39 13.91
N LYS A 316 0.01 14.04 14.75
CA LYS A 316 -1.20 13.35 14.32
C LYS A 316 -1.89 14.19 13.25
N TYR A 317 -1.97 13.60 12.06
CA TYR A 317 -2.44 14.24 10.84
C TYR A 317 -3.79 14.90 11.07
N ASP A 318 -3.81 16.24 11.13
CA ASP A 318 -5.05 16.98 11.09
C ASP A 318 -5.58 16.82 9.66
N ARG A 319 -6.51 15.88 9.47
CA ARG A 319 -7.16 15.68 8.16
C ARG A 319 -7.83 16.97 7.66
N SER A 320 -8.11 17.96 8.51
CA SER A 320 -8.62 19.24 8.03
C SER A 320 -7.53 20.13 7.39
N SER A 321 -6.25 19.88 7.67
CA SER A 321 -5.10 20.56 7.05
C SER A 321 -4.59 19.89 5.78
N ILE A 322 -5.31 18.88 5.24
CA ILE A 322 -5.02 18.22 3.95
C ILE A 322 -4.76 19.26 2.83
N TRP A 323 -5.38 20.43 2.93
CA TRP A 323 -5.25 21.52 1.96
C TRP A 323 -3.97 22.36 2.08
N THR A 324 -3.07 22.07 3.02
CA THR A 324 -1.76 22.73 3.12
C THR A 324 -0.66 21.73 2.77
N ALA A 325 -0.60 21.38 1.48
CA ALA A 325 0.15 20.28 0.90
C ALA A 325 1.61 20.10 1.39
N GLY A 326 2.33 21.16 1.78
CA GLY A 326 3.74 21.01 2.19
C GLY A 326 3.98 20.52 3.64
N THR A 327 3.11 20.87 4.60
CA THR A 327 3.46 20.67 6.03
C THR A 327 3.21 19.26 6.55
N GLY A 328 2.25 18.55 5.96
CA GLY A 328 1.88 17.19 6.36
C GLY A 328 3.01 16.18 6.12
N TYR A 329 3.61 16.22 4.94
CA TYR A 329 4.68 15.29 4.58
C TYR A 329 5.96 15.51 5.39
N ARG A 330 6.37 16.77 5.63
CA ARG A 330 7.53 17.03 6.48
C ARG A 330 7.38 16.37 7.85
N LYS A 331 6.21 16.49 8.47
CA LYS A 331 5.90 15.83 9.74
C LYS A 331 5.95 14.30 9.60
N GLN A 332 5.46 13.75 8.50
CA GLN A 332 5.53 12.32 8.21
C GLN A 332 6.97 11.80 8.16
N PHE A 333 7.87 12.52 7.50
CA PHE A 333 9.29 12.14 7.43
C PHE A 333 10.00 12.28 8.79
N GLU A 334 9.63 13.26 9.62
CA GLU A 334 10.12 13.34 11.00
C GLU A 334 9.62 12.14 11.85
N ILE A 335 8.37 11.70 11.65
CA ILE A 335 7.87 10.46 12.25
C ILE A 335 8.72 9.26 11.79
N PHE A 336 9.07 9.16 10.50
CA PHE A 336 9.94 8.09 10.01
C PHE A 336 11.30 8.09 10.71
N LYS A 337 11.93 9.26 10.89
CA LYS A 337 13.21 9.39 11.62
C LYS A 337 13.11 8.88 13.06
N ILE A 338 11.97 9.09 13.72
CA ILE A 338 11.72 8.62 15.09
C ILE A 338 11.47 7.11 15.12
N LEU A 339 10.66 6.57 14.20
CA LEU A 339 10.13 5.21 14.28
C LEU A 339 11.03 4.13 13.67
N ILE A 340 11.72 4.42 12.56
CA ILE A 340 12.56 3.44 11.84
C ILE A 340 13.60 2.78 12.77
N PRO A 341 14.38 3.54 13.59
CA PRO A 341 15.36 2.94 14.49
C PRO A 341 14.77 2.00 15.55
N ARG A 342 13.47 2.13 15.83
CA ARG A 342 12.80 1.42 16.92
C ARG A 342 12.15 0.12 16.46
N LEU A 343 12.00 -0.08 15.15
CA LEU A 343 11.27 -1.19 14.56
C LEU A 343 12.05 -1.92 13.44
N PRO A 344 13.35 -2.25 13.65
CA PRO A 344 14.20 -2.82 12.59
C PRO A 344 13.69 -4.16 12.04
N SER A 345 12.99 -4.97 12.85
CA SER A 345 12.45 -6.27 12.43
C SER A 345 11.36 -6.18 11.36
N TYR A 346 10.78 -5.00 11.14
CA TYR A 346 9.70 -4.79 10.19
C TYR A 346 10.15 -4.07 8.91
N LEU A 347 11.41 -3.64 8.83
CA LEU A 347 11.91 -2.86 7.70
C LEU A 347 11.94 -3.66 6.39
N THR A 348 12.44 -4.89 6.45
CA THR A 348 12.55 -5.82 5.31
C THR A 348 11.31 -6.70 5.12
N SER A 349 10.30 -6.52 5.98
CA SER A 349 9.10 -7.33 5.92
C SER A 349 8.12 -6.77 4.93
N SER A 350 7.67 -7.60 3.99
CA SER A 350 6.62 -7.21 3.06
C SER A 350 5.23 -7.23 3.71
N PHE A 351 4.38 -6.31 3.28
CA PHE A 351 2.98 -6.17 3.68
C PHE A 351 2.13 -5.71 2.50
N SER A 352 0.85 -6.06 2.51
CA SER A 352 -0.08 -5.49 1.55
C SER A 352 -0.48 -4.09 1.99
N TYR A 353 -0.25 -3.12 1.13
CA TYR A 353 -0.71 -1.75 1.31
C TYR A 353 -1.66 -1.37 0.19
N LYS A 354 -2.76 -0.70 0.55
CA LYS A 354 -3.76 -0.28 -0.42
C LYS A 354 -3.46 1.14 -0.87
N VAL A 355 -2.94 1.29 -2.08
CA VAL A 355 -2.82 2.58 -2.74
C VAL A 355 -4.14 2.80 -3.47
N ARG A 356 -5.02 3.63 -2.87
CA ARG A 356 -6.42 3.83 -3.33
C ARG A 356 -7.23 2.52 -3.35
N ALA A 357 -7.43 1.95 -4.54
CA ALA A 357 -8.14 0.70 -4.76
C ALA A 357 -7.19 -0.50 -4.91
N THR A 358 -5.95 -0.25 -5.33
CA THR A 358 -4.98 -1.25 -5.77
C THR A 358 -4.16 -1.75 -4.58
N PRO A 359 -4.22 -3.06 -4.28
CA PRO A 359 -3.37 -3.65 -3.27
C PRO A 359 -1.97 -3.89 -3.85
N LEU A 360 -0.96 -3.21 -3.29
CA LEU A 360 0.44 -3.39 -3.64
C LEU A 360 1.15 -4.14 -2.53
N LEU A 361 2.10 -4.99 -2.90
CA LEU A 361 3.03 -5.60 -1.95
C LEU A 361 4.20 -4.64 -1.75
N MET A 362 4.38 -4.16 -0.52
CA MET A 362 5.39 -3.16 -0.17
C MET A 362 6.22 -3.63 1.02
N ASP A 363 7.45 -3.16 1.13
CA ASP A 363 8.18 -3.13 2.40
C ASP A 363 8.22 -1.69 2.94
N THR A 364 8.98 -1.46 4.02
CA THR A 364 9.06 -0.12 4.60
C THR A 364 9.74 0.88 3.67
N ALA A 365 10.78 0.46 2.95
CA ALA A 365 11.51 1.33 2.05
C ALA A 365 10.64 1.76 0.86
N ALA A 366 9.90 0.81 0.27
CA ALA A 366 8.93 1.08 -0.78
C ALA A 366 7.82 2.02 -0.31
N PHE A 367 7.34 1.84 0.92
CA PHE A 367 6.36 2.76 1.51
C PHE A 367 6.90 4.19 1.67
N VAL A 368 8.13 4.34 2.18
CA VAL A 368 8.76 5.67 2.31
C VAL A 368 9.00 6.30 0.94
N ALA A 369 9.42 5.53 -0.06
CA ALA A 369 9.57 6.01 -1.44
C ALA A 369 8.24 6.47 -2.04
N LEU A 370 7.15 5.72 -1.82
CA LEU A 370 5.80 6.15 -2.20
C LEU A 370 5.43 7.47 -1.54
N LYS A 371 5.68 7.64 -0.23
CA LYS A 371 5.41 8.91 0.46
C LYS A 371 6.30 10.06 -0.01
N ALA A 372 7.52 9.78 -0.44
CA ALA A 372 8.39 10.77 -1.07
C ALA A 372 7.81 11.23 -2.41
N TYR A 373 7.24 10.30 -3.19
CA TYR A 373 6.59 10.61 -4.46
C TYR A 373 5.24 11.32 -4.28
N GLU A 374 4.41 10.89 -3.34
CA GLU A 374 3.14 11.58 -3.01
C GLU A 374 3.39 13.06 -2.65
N TRP A 375 4.51 13.39 -2.01
CA TRP A 375 4.90 14.78 -1.77
C TRP A 375 5.11 15.59 -3.06
N LEU A 376 5.76 15.00 -4.06
CA LEU A 376 5.98 15.63 -5.36
C LEU A 376 4.66 15.82 -6.14
N LEU A 377 3.70 14.92 -5.93
CA LEU A 377 2.37 15.00 -6.57
C LEU A 377 1.44 16.01 -5.90
N ASP A 378 1.55 16.16 -4.58
CA ASP A 378 0.72 17.09 -3.82
C ASP A 378 1.24 18.53 -3.86
N ASP A 379 2.44 18.77 -4.36
CA ASP A 379 2.94 20.12 -4.57
C ASP A 379 2.15 20.81 -5.69
N ASP A 380 0.98 21.35 -5.33
CA ASP A 380 0.09 22.12 -6.21
C ASP A 380 0.82 23.29 -6.88
N SER A 381 1.99 23.71 -6.37
CA SER A 381 2.83 24.72 -7.03
C SER A 381 3.38 24.27 -8.38
N LEU A 382 3.48 22.95 -8.62
CA LEU A 382 3.89 22.38 -9.90
C LEU A 382 2.78 22.41 -10.96
N GLN A 383 1.51 22.54 -10.56
CA GLN A 383 0.35 22.49 -11.46
C GLN A 383 -0.20 23.87 -11.85
N VAL A 384 0.31 24.97 -11.29
CA VAL A 384 -0.09 26.31 -11.71
C VAL A 384 0.72 26.69 -12.96
N GLU A 385 0.12 26.53 -14.13
CA GLU A 385 0.68 26.93 -15.45
C GLU A 385 1.10 28.40 -15.53
N ASP A 386 0.74 29.23 -14.54
CA ASP A 386 1.16 30.62 -14.40
C ASP A 386 2.62 30.72 -13.89
N LYS A 387 3.55 30.14 -14.65
CA LYS A 387 5.00 30.04 -14.40
C LYS A 387 5.77 31.38 -14.50
N PHE A 388 5.11 32.52 -14.50
CA PHE A 388 5.73 33.80 -14.91
C PHE A 388 6.42 34.60 -13.79
N SER A 389 6.74 34.01 -12.65
CA SER A 389 7.56 34.70 -11.64
C SER A 389 8.77 33.88 -11.21
N ASP A 390 9.97 34.36 -11.55
CA ASP A 390 11.27 33.80 -11.15
C ASP A 390 11.38 33.59 -9.62
N SER A 391 10.64 34.38 -8.84
CA SER A 391 10.56 34.29 -7.38
C SER A 391 9.83 33.04 -6.86
N LEU A 392 8.86 32.50 -7.62
CA LEU A 392 8.16 31.26 -7.27
C LEU A 392 9.03 30.03 -7.58
N ILE A 393 9.73 30.05 -8.72
CA ILE A 393 10.66 28.97 -9.12
C ILE A 393 11.78 28.79 -8.09
N ALA A 394 12.37 29.89 -7.59
CA ALA A 394 13.44 29.81 -6.60
C ALA A 394 12.98 29.22 -5.25
N LYS A 395 11.74 29.49 -4.83
CA LYS A 395 11.17 28.93 -3.59
C LYS A 395 10.83 27.45 -3.73
N ASP A 396 10.37 27.04 -4.91
CA ASP A 396 10.11 25.64 -5.23
C ASP A 396 11.41 24.83 -5.16
N GLU A 397 12.50 25.30 -5.78
CA GLU A 397 13.79 24.59 -5.71
C GLU A 397 14.39 24.54 -4.29
N GLU A 398 14.20 25.57 -3.45
CA GLU A 398 14.60 25.52 -2.04
C GLU A 398 13.80 24.46 -1.27
N ALA A 399 12.48 24.40 -1.49
CA ALA A 399 11.61 23.40 -0.87
C ALA A 399 11.97 21.98 -1.34
N LYS A 400 12.21 21.78 -2.63
CA LYS A 400 12.69 20.52 -3.20
C LYS A 400 14.03 20.11 -2.63
N GLU A 401 14.98 21.03 -2.45
CA GLU A 401 16.26 20.67 -1.85
C GLU A 401 16.13 20.29 -0.36
N GLU A 402 15.27 20.98 0.40
CA GLU A 402 14.94 20.57 1.78
C GLU A 402 14.27 19.19 1.80
N TRP A 403 13.37 18.90 0.86
CA TRP A 403 12.75 17.59 0.68
C TRP A 403 13.79 16.52 0.34
N ARG A 404 14.65 16.74 -0.68
CA ARG A 404 15.73 15.81 -1.07
C ARG A 404 16.62 15.50 0.12
N LYS A 405 17.04 16.52 0.87
CA LYS A 405 17.83 16.35 2.10
C LYS A 405 17.11 15.46 3.12
N THR A 406 15.84 15.74 3.38
CA THR A 406 15.03 14.97 4.35
C THR A 406 14.85 13.52 3.91
N VAL A 407 14.58 13.26 2.64
CA VAL A 407 14.46 11.91 2.08
C VAL A 407 15.78 11.16 2.17
N ARG A 408 16.91 11.80 1.82
CA ARG A 408 18.25 11.20 1.97
C ARG A 408 18.55 10.80 3.41
N GLU A 409 18.20 11.64 4.38
CA GLU A 409 18.36 11.33 5.81
C GLU A 409 17.55 10.09 6.21
N VAL A 410 16.29 9.99 5.76
CA VAL A 410 15.45 8.82 6.06
C VAL A 410 15.94 7.56 5.35
N PHE A 411 16.38 7.66 4.09
CA PHE A 411 16.98 6.55 3.36
C PHE A 411 18.27 6.07 4.03
N ALA A 412 19.14 6.97 4.49
CA ALA A 412 20.32 6.61 5.25
C ALA A 412 19.96 5.85 6.54
N LEU A 413 18.93 6.27 7.27
CA LEU A 413 18.41 5.55 8.44
C LEU A 413 17.86 4.16 8.10
N LEU A 414 17.15 4.02 6.97
CA LEU A 414 16.66 2.73 6.50
C LEU A 414 17.83 1.76 6.25
N VAL A 415 18.88 2.22 5.57
CA VAL A 415 20.10 1.42 5.31
C VAL A 415 20.82 1.06 6.61
N GLU A 416 21.00 2.04 7.51
CA GLU A 416 21.64 1.82 8.82
C GLU A 416 20.95 0.70 9.62
N HIS A 417 19.63 0.58 9.48
CA HIS A 417 18.82 -0.42 10.15
C HIS A 417 18.51 -1.67 9.31
N GLY A 418 19.19 -1.84 8.16
CA GLY A 418 19.20 -3.08 7.38
C GLY A 418 18.07 -3.22 6.35
N ALA A 419 17.42 -2.13 5.95
CA ALA A 419 16.51 -2.15 4.82
C ALA A 419 17.27 -2.27 3.48
N THR A 420 16.59 -2.82 2.48
CA THR A 420 17.03 -2.82 1.07
C THR A 420 16.09 -1.93 0.27
N PHE A 421 16.55 -1.42 -0.88
CA PHE A 421 15.72 -0.55 -1.74
C PHE A 421 15.18 -1.24 -2.99
N ASP A 422 15.43 -2.54 -3.17
CA ASP A 422 15.05 -3.31 -4.35
C ASP A 422 13.55 -3.19 -4.64
N ARG A 423 12.69 -3.40 -3.63
CA ARG A 423 11.24 -3.27 -3.78
C ARG A 423 10.80 -1.82 -4.00
N ALA A 424 11.49 -0.86 -3.38
CA ALA A 424 11.21 0.56 -3.57
C ALA A 424 11.49 1.00 -5.01
N LEU A 425 12.62 0.56 -5.58
CA LEU A 425 12.97 0.85 -6.96
C LEU A 425 11.99 0.21 -7.95
N ARG A 426 11.62 -1.07 -7.71
CA ARG A 426 10.56 -1.74 -8.50
C ARG A 426 9.23 -1.01 -8.42
N LEU A 427 8.84 -0.53 -7.24
CA LEU A 427 7.60 0.23 -7.09
C LEU A 427 7.60 1.49 -7.96
N CYS A 428 8.73 2.20 -8.00
CA CYS A 428 8.85 3.45 -8.75
C CYS A 428 8.79 3.24 -10.28
N LEU A 429 9.32 2.12 -10.80
CA LEU A 429 9.54 1.93 -12.24
C LEU A 429 8.75 0.80 -12.90
N VAL A 430 8.38 -0.24 -12.15
CA VAL A 430 7.87 -1.51 -12.71
C VAL A 430 6.47 -1.83 -12.21
N ASP A 431 6.18 -1.61 -10.93
CA ASP A 431 4.87 -1.98 -10.38
C ASP A 431 3.79 -1.05 -10.97
N GLU A 432 2.89 -1.65 -11.75
CA GLU A 432 1.68 -1.01 -12.24
C GLU A 432 0.77 -0.65 -11.07
N ILE A 433 0.28 0.59 -11.10
CA ILE A 433 -0.73 1.07 -10.16
C ILE A 433 -1.99 1.18 -10.99
N ASP A 434 -2.86 0.17 -10.88
CA ASP A 434 -4.07 0.00 -11.69
C ASP A 434 -4.83 1.33 -11.91
N PRO A 435 -4.96 1.78 -13.18
CA PRO A 435 -5.63 3.02 -13.55
C PRO A 435 -7.15 2.98 -13.54
N SER A 436 -7.78 1.83 -13.24
CA SER A 436 -9.22 1.58 -13.41
C SER A 436 -10.21 2.44 -12.60
N TRP A 437 -9.79 3.56 -11.98
CA TRP A 437 -10.66 4.47 -11.23
C TRP A 437 -10.73 5.82 -11.92
N GLU A 438 -11.61 5.87 -12.93
CA GLU A 438 -11.75 6.83 -14.04
C GLU A 438 -11.94 8.33 -13.71
N HIS A 439 -11.91 8.80 -12.46
CA HIS A 439 -12.32 10.20 -12.21
C HIS A 439 -11.49 11.05 -11.24
N GLU A 440 -10.40 10.55 -10.65
CA GLU A 440 -9.55 11.35 -9.75
C GLU A 440 -8.05 11.07 -9.96
N VAL A 441 -7.61 10.91 -11.21
CA VAL A 441 -6.29 10.38 -11.60
C VAL A 441 -5.18 11.43 -11.44
N ARG A 442 -4.65 11.56 -10.22
CA ARG A 442 -3.32 12.19 -9.95
C ARG A 442 -2.20 11.15 -9.74
N TYR A 443 -2.50 9.86 -9.77
CA TYR A 443 -1.60 8.81 -9.25
C TYR A 443 -1.57 7.51 -10.07
N ALA A 444 -2.48 7.34 -11.02
CA ALA A 444 -2.60 6.12 -11.81
C ALA A 444 -2.08 6.37 -13.22
N PHE A 445 -0.90 6.97 -13.22
CA PHE A 445 -0.18 7.40 -14.39
C PHE A 445 0.64 6.24 -14.93
N GLU A 446 0.70 6.13 -16.27
CA GLU A 446 1.69 5.29 -16.94
C GLU A 446 3.10 5.77 -16.55
N LEU A 447 4.12 4.92 -16.74
CA LEU A 447 5.49 5.29 -16.36
C LEU A 447 5.92 6.66 -16.92
N PRO A 448 5.65 7.01 -18.19
CA PRO A 448 5.97 8.33 -18.74
C PRO A 448 5.41 9.49 -17.90
N GLU A 449 4.13 9.43 -17.57
CA GLU A 449 3.46 10.47 -16.80
C GLU A 449 4.04 10.54 -15.37
N ARG A 450 4.34 9.41 -14.71
CA ARG A 450 5.00 9.44 -13.39
C ARG A 450 6.35 10.13 -13.44
N MET A 451 7.09 9.91 -14.53
CA MET A 451 8.38 10.56 -14.79
C MET A 451 8.21 12.05 -14.97
N GLU A 452 7.20 12.52 -15.70
CA GLU A 452 6.87 13.94 -15.77
C GLU A 452 6.55 14.55 -14.40
N TYR A 453 5.91 13.77 -13.51
CA TYR A 453 5.60 14.18 -12.14
C TYR A 453 6.71 13.92 -11.10
N GLY A 454 7.95 13.71 -11.54
CA GLY A 454 9.11 13.74 -10.63
C GLY A 454 9.46 12.42 -9.95
N ILE A 455 8.83 11.28 -10.30
CA ILE A 455 9.24 9.98 -9.73
C ILE A 455 10.74 9.70 -9.95
N TRP A 456 11.31 10.23 -11.04
CA TRP A 456 12.74 10.13 -11.35
C TRP A 456 13.61 10.72 -10.23
N GLU A 457 13.18 11.76 -9.53
CA GLU A 457 13.93 12.30 -8.39
C GLU A 457 14.04 11.29 -7.26
N VAL A 458 12.94 10.59 -6.95
CA VAL A 458 12.92 9.52 -5.95
C VAL A 458 13.84 8.38 -6.38
N VAL A 459 13.80 7.99 -7.66
CA VAL A 459 14.67 6.95 -8.22
C VAL A 459 16.15 7.33 -8.09
N MET A 460 16.53 8.57 -8.40
CA MET A 460 17.90 9.06 -8.22
C MET A 460 18.33 8.96 -6.76
N LEU A 461 17.47 9.36 -5.82
CA LEU A 461 17.75 9.27 -4.38
C LEU A 461 17.89 7.82 -3.90
N LEU A 462 17.10 6.88 -4.44
CA LEU A 462 17.21 5.46 -4.14
C LEU A 462 18.55 4.89 -4.63
N LEU A 463 18.95 5.21 -5.86
CA LEU A 463 20.25 4.79 -6.42
C LEU A 463 21.41 5.39 -5.64
N ASP A 464 21.33 6.67 -5.24
CA ASP A 464 22.32 7.31 -4.36
C ASP A 464 22.44 6.63 -2.99
N ALA A 465 21.33 6.08 -2.49
CA ALA A 465 21.29 5.33 -1.24
C ALA A 465 21.73 3.86 -1.38
N GLY A 466 22.15 3.44 -2.57
CA GLY A 466 22.67 2.10 -2.84
C GLY A 466 21.61 1.07 -3.23
N ALA A 467 20.48 1.50 -3.80
CA ALA A 467 19.53 0.57 -4.42
C ALA A 467 20.20 -0.25 -5.53
N ASN A 468 19.90 -1.55 -5.58
CA ASN A 468 20.35 -2.42 -6.65
C ASN A 468 19.60 -2.05 -7.95
N PRO A 469 20.27 -1.51 -9.00
CA PRO A 469 19.57 -1.12 -10.22
C PRO A 469 18.94 -2.33 -10.93
N ASN A 470 19.47 -3.55 -10.75
CA ASN A 470 18.97 -4.76 -11.40
C ASN A 470 17.70 -5.31 -10.73
N ALA A 471 17.27 -4.71 -9.61
CA ALA A 471 16.04 -5.10 -8.94
C ALA A 471 14.80 -4.90 -9.83
N ILE A 472 14.87 -4.01 -10.83
CA ILE A 472 13.77 -3.75 -11.77
C ILE A 472 13.62 -4.82 -12.85
N ASN A 473 14.61 -5.69 -13.04
CA ASN A 473 14.49 -6.75 -14.03
C ASN A 473 13.35 -7.70 -13.63
N PRO A 474 12.53 -8.16 -14.60
CA PRO A 474 11.55 -9.19 -14.32
C PRO A 474 12.26 -10.45 -13.78
N PRO A 475 11.68 -11.15 -12.79
CA PRO A 475 12.12 -12.49 -12.42
C PRO A 475 12.19 -13.40 -13.64
N GLU A 476 13.12 -14.37 -13.66
CA GLU A 476 13.25 -15.33 -14.78
C GLU A 476 11.96 -16.11 -15.07
N ASP A 477 11.04 -16.20 -14.09
CA ASP A 477 9.75 -16.88 -14.18
C ASP A 477 8.56 -15.95 -14.51
N GLU A 478 8.78 -14.64 -14.61
CA GLU A 478 7.74 -13.68 -15.00
C GLU A 478 7.95 -13.25 -16.47
N GLU A 479 7.10 -13.74 -17.38
CA GLU A 479 6.97 -13.22 -18.74
C GLU A 479 6.29 -11.83 -18.72
N ARG A 480 6.91 -10.86 -18.06
CA ARG A 480 6.50 -9.46 -18.11
C ARG A 480 7.39 -8.74 -19.09
N VAL A 481 6.79 -8.31 -20.20
CA VAL A 481 7.39 -7.32 -21.09
C VAL A 481 7.36 -6.01 -20.32
N LEU A 482 8.54 -5.45 -20.04
CA LEU A 482 8.61 -4.11 -19.48
C LEU A 482 8.28 -3.13 -20.61
N TRP A 483 7.46 -2.13 -20.32
CA TRP A 483 7.16 -1.08 -21.28
C TRP A 483 8.45 -0.43 -21.82
N ALA A 484 9.38 -0.10 -20.91
CA ALA A 484 10.73 0.34 -21.21
C ALA A 484 11.63 0.13 -19.99
N THR A 485 12.91 -0.19 -20.21
CA THR A 485 13.92 -0.07 -19.14
C THR A 485 14.52 1.34 -19.11
N PRO A 486 15.18 1.78 -18.03
CA PRO A 486 15.89 3.05 -18.01
C PRO A 486 16.98 3.21 -19.08
N LEU A 487 17.37 2.13 -19.78
CA LEU A 487 18.27 2.20 -20.93
C LEU A 487 17.55 2.39 -22.28
N HIS A 488 16.23 2.16 -22.35
CA HIS A 488 15.36 2.50 -23.47
C HIS A 488 14.87 3.95 -23.32
N ALA A 489 15.78 4.91 -23.40
CA ALA A 489 15.40 6.31 -23.31
C ALA A 489 14.60 6.71 -24.56
N CYS A 490 13.39 7.22 -24.38
CA CYS A 490 12.53 7.72 -25.44
C CYS A 490 12.84 9.19 -25.75
N VAL A 491 13.29 9.94 -24.75
CA VAL A 491 13.64 11.36 -24.87
C VAL A 491 15.10 11.58 -24.44
N PRO A 492 15.99 12.06 -25.33
CA PRO A 492 17.42 12.16 -25.05
C PRO A 492 17.79 13.43 -24.26
N VAL A 493 16.84 13.98 -23.51
CA VAL A 493 16.99 15.18 -22.68
C VAL A 493 16.26 15.00 -21.34
N GLY A 494 16.37 16.01 -20.47
CA GLY A 494 15.59 16.04 -19.23
C GLY A 494 15.95 14.91 -18.26
N HIS A 495 14.91 14.26 -17.72
CA HIS A 495 15.03 13.27 -16.65
C HIS A 495 15.34 11.86 -17.17
N GLU A 496 14.82 11.46 -18.32
CA GLU A 496 15.14 10.15 -18.93
C GLU A 496 16.62 10.03 -19.23
N LYS A 497 17.22 11.06 -19.84
CA LYS A 497 18.67 11.14 -20.02
C LYS A 497 19.43 10.96 -18.70
N ARG A 498 18.99 11.63 -17.62
CA ARG A 498 19.65 11.51 -16.31
C ARG A 498 19.54 10.11 -15.76
N LEU A 499 18.38 9.49 -15.86
CA LEU A 499 18.15 8.12 -15.43
C LEU A 499 18.99 7.13 -16.23
N PHE A 500 19.05 7.27 -17.55
CA PHE A 500 19.89 6.46 -18.42
C PHE A 500 21.34 6.40 -17.92
N TYR A 501 21.96 7.58 -17.76
CA TYR A 501 23.35 7.63 -17.29
C TYR A 501 23.46 7.12 -15.85
N ARG A 502 22.50 7.42 -14.98
CA ARG A 502 22.54 6.97 -13.59
C ARG A 502 22.43 5.46 -13.46
N PHE A 503 21.56 4.80 -14.21
CA PHE A 503 21.45 3.34 -14.22
C PHE A 503 22.69 2.69 -14.80
N LEU A 504 23.25 3.26 -15.87
CA LEU A 504 24.50 2.78 -16.46
C LEU A 504 25.66 2.87 -15.44
N GLU A 505 25.80 4.00 -14.74
CA GLU A 505 26.78 4.20 -13.68
C GLU A 505 26.56 3.27 -12.48
N ALA A 506 25.31 3.01 -12.11
CA ALA A 506 24.94 2.16 -10.99
C ALA A 506 25.22 0.67 -11.23
N GLY A 507 25.58 0.28 -12.46
CA GLY A 507 25.87 -1.11 -12.80
C GLY A 507 24.64 -1.88 -13.31
N TYR A 508 23.66 -1.19 -13.90
CA TYR A 508 22.50 -1.87 -14.49
C TYR A 508 22.93 -2.87 -15.59
N ASP A 509 22.40 -4.08 -15.54
CA ASP A 509 22.78 -5.22 -16.39
C ASP A 509 21.71 -5.64 -17.42
N GLY A 510 20.52 -5.01 -17.41
CA GLY A 510 19.41 -5.30 -18.32
C GLY A 510 19.64 -4.79 -19.75
N ILE A 511 20.78 -5.12 -20.35
CA ILE A 511 21.13 -4.76 -21.74
C ILE A 511 20.48 -5.66 -22.78
N ASP A 512 19.93 -6.80 -22.35
CA ASP A 512 19.23 -7.82 -23.14
C ASP A 512 17.71 -7.84 -22.86
N VAL A 513 17.24 -6.99 -21.95
CA VAL A 513 15.81 -6.84 -21.66
C VAL A 513 15.17 -6.14 -22.85
N GLN A 514 14.11 -6.74 -23.39
CA GLN A 514 13.33 -6.18 -24.49
C GLN A 514 12.21 -5.26 -23.96
N ASP A 515 11.97 -4.16 -24.65
CA ASP A 515 10.81 -3.29 -24.44
C ASP A 515 9.53 -3.86 -25.10
N GLU A 516 8.43 -3.09 -25.11
CA GLU A 516 7.16 -3.51 -25.71
C GLU A 516 7.21 -3.74 -27.23
N GLU A 517 8.18 -3.13 -27.91
CA GLU A 517 8.44 -3.30 -29.34
C GLU A 517 9.37 -4.49 -29.62
N GLY A 518 9.83 -5.18 -28.58
CA GLY A 518 10.80 -6.28 -28.69
C GLY A 518 12.24 -5.80 -28.90
N LEU A 519 12.51 -4.51 -28.74
CA LEU A 519 13.83 -3.93 -28.94
C LEU A 519 14.63 -4.02 -27.66
N VAL A 520 15.92 -4.36 -27.78
CA VAL A 520 16.89 -4.20 -26.69
C VAL A 520 17.46 -2.78 -26.68
N PRO A 521 18.03 -2.26 -25.57
CA PRO A 521 18.45 -0.86 -25.47
C PRO A 521 19.38 -0.37 -26.58
N VAL A 522 20.32 -1.21 -27.01
CA VAL A 522 21.27 -0.85 -28.08
C VAL A 522 20.59 -0.69 -29.43
N LEU A 523 19.59 -1.53 -29.72
CA LEU A 523 18.81 -1.51 -30.95
C LEU A 523 17.80 -0.36 -30.92
N HIS A 524 17.12 -0.17 -29.79
CA HIS A 524 16.23 0.96 -29.54
C HIS A 524 16.92 2.30 -29.82
N LEU A 525 18.10 2.54 -29.23
CA LEU A 525 18.85 3.78 -29.45
C LEU A 525 19.27 3.97 -30.92
N ALA A 526 19.60 2.87 -31.62
CA ALA A 526 19.94 2.94 -33.04
C ALA A 526 18.71 3.34 -33.88
N TYR A 527 17.53 2.77 -33.61
CA TYR A 527 16.28 3.16 -34.26
C TYR A 527 15.90 4.61 -33.99
N ARG A 528 15.98 5.07 -32.74
CA ARG A 528 15.68 6.47 -32.39
C ARG A 528 16.55 7.46 -33.16
N VAL A 529 17.81 7.14 -33.48
CA VAL A 529 18.67 8.00 -34.32
C VAL A 529 18.14 8.15 -35.75
N LEU A 530 17.41 7.15 -36.27
CA LEU A 530 16.89 7.14 -37.64
C LEU A 530 15.53 7.82 -37.79
N GLU A 531 14.81 8.06 -36.69
CA GLU A 531 13.49 8.71 -36.70
C GLU A 531 13.63 10.18 -37.10
N ASP A 532 13.52 10.47 -38.41
CA ASP A 532 13.63 11.85 -38.91
C ASP A 532 12.42 12.73 -38.52
N ASP A 533 11.28 12.12 -38.17
CA ASP A 533 10.00 12.80 -37.90
C ASP A 533 9.87 13.37 -36.47
N TYR A 534 10.86 13.15 -35.60
CA TYR A 534 10.79 13.55 -34.18
C TYR A 534 10.77 15.07 -33.96
N GLU A 535 11.11 15.87 -34.97
CA GLU A 535 11.22 17.33 -34.85
C GLU A 535 9.87 18.07 -34.79
N GLU A 536 8.79 17.55 -35.38
CA GLU A 536 7.56 18.36 -35.53
C GLU A 536 6.73 18.44 -34.22
N ASP A 537 6.63 17.34 -33.46
CA ASP A 537 5.74 17.30 -32.28
C ASP A 537 6.40 17.77 -30.96
N PHE A 538 7.75 17.74 -30.88
CA PHE A 538 8.48 17.97 -29.64
C PHE A 538 9.19 19.32 -29.53
N VAL A 539 9.47 20.00 -30.65
CA VAL A 539 10.21 21.28 -30.66
C VAL A 539 9.51 22.37 -29.86
N ASP A 540 8.18 22.32 -29.75
CA ASP A 540 7.40 23.27 -28.95
C ASP A 540 7.53 23.05 -27.42
N ARG A 541 7.87 21.84 -26.97
CA ARG A 541 7.88 21.50 -25.53
C ARG A 541 9.23 21.71 -24.84
N ALA A 542 10.34 21.66 -25.57
CA ALA A 542 11.68 21.81 -24.99
C ALA A 542 12.65 22.49 -25.96
N PRO A 543 12.94 23.80 -25.83
CA PRO A 543 13.77 24.55 -26.78
C PRO A 543 15.23 24.06 -26.91
N ASP A 544 15.69 23.23 -25.97
CA ASP A 544 17.00 22.58 -25.99
C ASP A 544 17.06 21.32 -26.87
N THR A 545 15.95 20.89 -27.50
CA THR A 545 15.87 19.66 -28.32
C THR A 545 16.51 19.76 -29.69
N LYS A 546 17.03 20.92 -30.11
CA LYS A 546 17.65 21.11 -31.44
C LYS A 546 18.82 20.16 -31.77
N ASN A 547 19.29 19.37 -30.81
CA ASN A 547 20.34 18.38 -31.02
C ASN A 547 20.03 17.01 -30.39
N TRP A 548 18.74 16.65 -30.33
CA TRP A 548 18.27 15.40 -29.73
C TRP A 548 18.98 14.17 -30.33
N LYS A 549 19.19 14.16 -31.65
CA LYS A 549 19.88 13.10 -32.39
C LYS A 549 21.33 12.90 -31.93
N ALA A 550 22.07 14.00 -31.72
CA ALA A 550 23.43 13.90 -31.20
C ALA A 550 23.47 13.39 -29.75
N GLU A 551 22.41 13.63 -28.97
CA GLU A 551 22.32 13.09 -27.61
C GLU A 551 22.03 11.59 -27.62
N PHE A 552 21.17 11.08 -28.50
CA PHE A 552 21.02 9.63 -28.69
C PHE A 552 22.31 8.96 -29.13
N LEU A 553 23.04 9.57 -30.09
CA LEU A 553 24.35 9.08 -30.52
C LEU A 553 25.34 9.01 -29.34
N ARG A 554 25.37 10.02 -28.46
CA ARG A 554 26.19 9.99 -27.24
C ARG A 554 25.77 8.91 -26.26
N MET A 555 24.47 8.70 -26.08
CA MET A 555 23.93 7.65 -25.21
C MET A 555 24.29 6.27 -25.75
N LEU A 556 24.17 6.04 -27.06
CA LEU A 556 24.56 4.81 -27.74
C LEU A 556 26.08 4.54 -27.61
N GLU A 557 26.91 5.55 -27.90
CA GLU A 557 28.38 5.45 -27.76
C GLU A 557 28.77 5.11 -26.32
N THR A 558 28.12 5.77 -25.35
CA THR A 558 28.34 5.54 -23.92
C THR A 558 27.89 4.13 -23.52
N LEU A 559 26.71 3.67 -23.95
CA LEU A 559 26.23 2.31 -23.69
C LEU A 559 27.23 1.26 -24.20
N LEU A 560 27.63 1.36 -25.46
CA LEU A 560 28.57 0.42 -26.09
C LEU A 560 29.95 0.42 -25.41
N ARG A 561 30.39 1.57 -24.90
CA ARG A 561 31.64 1.68 -24.16
C ARG A 561 31.56 1.05 -22.77
N GLU A 562 30.50 1.33 -22.02
CA GLU A 562 30.35 0.87 -20.63
C GLU A 562 29.79 -0.56 -20.52
N ARG A 563 29.16 -1.06 -21.59
CA ARG A 563 28.55 -2.39 -21.70
C ARG A 563 28.94 -3.06 -23.02
N PRO A 564 30.20 -3.51 -23.16
CA PRO A 564 30.64 -4.17 -24.39
C PRO A 564 29.85 -5.46 -24.70
N GLY A 565 29.16 -6.05 -23.72
CA GLY A 565 28.27 -7.21 -23.93
C GLY A 565 27.11 -6.93 -24.91
N CYS A 566 26.75 -5.67 -25.17
CA CYS A 566 25.73 -5.32 -26.17
C CYS A 566 26.06 -5.87 -27.57
N ILE A 567 27.34 -5.97 -27.93
CA ILE A 567 27.75 -6.49 -29.25
C ILE A 567 27.62 -8.01 -29.34
N GLU A 568 27.35 -8.71 -28.24
CA GLU A 568 27.18 -10.17 -28.20
C GLU A 568 25.71 -10.60 -28.37
N LEU A 569 24.79 -9.65 -28.30
CA LEU A 569 23.35 -9.86 -28.47
C LEU A 569 23.03 -10.26 -29.92
N LEU A 570 21.94 -11.00 -30.11
CA LEU A 570 21.50 -11.41 -31.46
C LEU A 570 21.03 -10.18 -32.26
N GLU A 571 20.39 -9.26 -31.56
CA GLU A 571 19.88 -7.98 -32.01
C GLU A 571 21.00 -7.05 -32.53
N TRP A 572 22.27 -7.31 -32.17
CA TRP A 572 23.41 -6.60 -32.75
C TRP A 572 23.52 -6.82 -34.26
N ALA A 573 23.04 -7.96 -34.78
CA ALA A 573 22.95 -8.19 -36.22
C ALA A 573 22.11 -7.10 -36.90
N GLU A 574 20.97 -6.75 -36.31
CA GLU A 574 20.08 -5.73 -36.86
C GLU A 574 20.71 -4.33 -36.81
N VAL A 575 21.43 -4.00 -35.73
CA VAL A 575 22.23 -2.77 -35.65
C VAL A 575 23.28 -2.71 -36.78
N LEU A 576 23.96 -3.82 -37.08
CA LEU A 576 24.91 -3.89 -38.19
C LEU A 576 24.24 -3.72 -39.56
N HIS A 577 23.03 -4.26 -39.73
CA HIS A 577 22.23 -4.08 -40.95
C HIS A 577 21.86 -2.61 -41.15
N ILE A 578 21.33 -1.96 -40.11
CA ILE A 578 21.03 -0.52 -40.08
C ILE A 578 22.27 0.28 -40.45
N MET A 579 23.40 0.02 -39.80
CA MET A 579 24.67 0.72 -40.05
C MET A 579 25.12 0.60 -41.51
N ARG A 580 25.02 -0.59 -42.13
CA ARG A 580 25.39 -0.78 -43.55
C ARG A 580 24.51 0.05 -44.47
N LYS A 581 23.19 0.01 -44.25
CA LYS A 581 22.22 0.79 -45.03
C LYS A 581 22.52 2.29 -44.94
N GLU A 582 22.73 2.81 -43.73
CA GLU A 582 23.06 4.23 -43.53
C GLU A 582 24.38 4.63 -44.19
N LYS A 583 25.40 3.76 -44.11
CA LYS A 583 26.69 3.94 -44.78
C LYS A 583 26.56 3.99 -46.31
N GLU A 584 25.76 3.10 -46.89
CA GLU A 584 25.49 3.07 -48.33
C GLU A 584 24.74 4.32 -48.81
N MET A 585 23.82 4.83 -47.99
CA MET A 585 23.09 6.07 -48.26
C MET A 585 23.92 7.34 -48.01
N GLY A 586 25.11 7.24 -47.40
CA GLY A 586 25.90 8.40 -46.99
C GLY A 586 25.18 9.27 -45.95
N ARG A 587 24.34 8.66 -45.09
CA ARG A 587 23.59 9.32 -44.03
C ARG A 587 24.12 8.88 -42.67
N ASN A 588 23.83 9.68 -41.63
CA ASN A 588 24.13 9.35 -40.24
C ASN A 588 25.58 8.88 -40.00
N GLU A 589 26.56 9.58 -40.58
CA GLU A 589 27.99 9.19 -40.54
C GLU A 589 28.51 8.92 -39.12
N GLU A 590 27.98 9.63 -38.13
CA GLU A 590 28.35 9.45 -36.72
C GLU A 590 27.83 8.12 -36.13
N LEU A 591 26.63 7.67 -36.53
CA LEU A 591 26.13 6.33 -36.16
C LEU A 591 27.06 5.25 -36.73
N VAL A 592 27.41 5.39 -38.01
CA VAL A 592 28.34 4.48 -38.70
C VAL A 592 29.67 4.44 -37.97
N ARG A 593 30.26 5.60 -37.62
CA ARG A 593 31.50 5.70 -36.85
C ARG A 593 31.41 4.95 -35.52
N ILE A 594 30.37 5.20 -34.73
CA ILE A 594 30.20 4.60 -33.39
C ILE A 594 30.10 3.07 -33.47
N VAL A 595 29.29 2.55 -34.40
CA VAL A 595 29.10 1.10 -34.57
C VAL A 595 30.38 0.43 -35.10
N GLU A 596 31.08 1.03 -36.07
CA GLU A 596 32.36 0.51 -36.55
C GLU A 596 33.44 0.49 -35.45
N GLU A 597 33.52 1.53 -34.63
CA GLU A 597 34.44 1.59 -33.49
C GLU A 597 34.09 0.56 -32.40
N ALA A 598 32.80 0.27 -32.18
CA ALA A 598 32.37 -0.80 -31.29
C ALA A 598 32.74 -2.18 -31.82
N GLU A 599 32.50 -2.43 -33.12
CA GLU A 599 32.84 -3.71 -33.76
C GLU A 599 34.36 -3.91 -33.83
N ALA A 600 35.14 -2.85 -34.05
CA ALA A 600 36.61 -2.92 -34.03
C ALA A 600 37.18 -3.31 -32.64
N ARG A 601 36.41 -3.09 -31.56
CA ARG A 601 36.77 -3.51 -30.20
C ARG A 601 36.41 -4.97 -29.91
N ARG A 602 35.67 -5.65 -30.80
CA ARG A 602 35.23 -7.04 -30.61
C ARG A 602 36.40 -8.00 -30.60
N THR A 603 36.50 -8.82 -29.55
CA THR A 603 37.55 -9.84 -29.47
C THR A 603 37.26 -10.97 -30.48
N PRO A 604 38.26 -11.47 -31.23
CA PRO A 604 38.07 -12.63 -32.10
C PRO A 604 37.52 -13.83 -31.32
N GLY A 605 36.32 -14.29 -31.68
CA GLY A 605 35.64 -15.44 -31.06
C GLY A 605 34.44 -15.11 -30.15
N GLN A 606 34.16 -13.82 -29.87
CA GLN A 606 32.92 -13.40 -29.22
C GLN A 606 31.89 -12.99 -30.30
N GLY A 607 30.68 -13.57 -30.25
CA GLY A 607 29.55 -13.12 -31.07
C GLY A 607 29.56 -13.49 -32.56
N THR A 608 30.28 -14.55 -32.97
CA THR A 608 30.26 -15.04 -34.37
C THR A 608 28.85 -15.38 -34.86
N LEU A 609 27.97 -15.80 -33.96
CA LEU A 609 26.60 -16.19 -34.29
C LEU A 609 25.78 -15.05 -34.93
N ALA A 610 25.89 -13.81 -34.45
CA ALA A 610 25.13 -12.69 -35.01
C ALA A 610 25.57 -12.36 -36.45
N LEU A 611 26.89 -12.42 -36.72
CA LEU A 611 27.44 -12.25 -38.06
C LEU A 611 27.05 -13.41 -38.98
N GLU A 612 27.08 -14.65 -38.48
CA GLU A 612 26.66 -15.84 -39.22
C GLU A 612 25.17 -15.77 -39.58
N ILE A 613 24.31 -15.35 -38.64
CA ILE A 613 22.87 -15.15 -38.89
C ILE A 613 22.66 -14.09 -39.97
N LEU A 614 23.38 -12.98 -39.91
CA LEU A 614 23.22 -11.90 -40.87
C LEU A 614 23.73 -12.28 -42.27
N GLN A 615 24.88 -12.96 -42.35
CA GLN A 615 25.38 -13.51 -43.62
C GLN A 615 24.42 -14.54 -44.22
N PHE A 616 23.80 -15.35 -43.36
CA PHE A 616 22.78 -16.30 -43.78
C PHE A 616 21.51 -15.59 -44.28
N ALA A 617 21.01 -14.58 -43.56
CA ALA A 617 19.86 -13.80 -43.97
C ALA A 617 20.09 -13.08 -45.31
N GLU A 618 21.28 -12.49 -45.52
CA GLU A 618 21.67 -11.85 -46.78
C GLU A 618 21.79 -12.87 -47.93
N ALA A 619 22.34 -14.06 -47.66
CA ALA A 619 22.43 -15.12 -48.67
C ALA A 619 21.04 -15.64 -49.09
N VAL A 620 20.09 -15.72 -48.16
CA VAL A 620 18.70 -16.12 -48.46
C VAL A 620 17.96 -15.02 -49.20
N ALA A 621 18.10 -13.76 -48.80
CA ALA A 621 17.43 -12.63 -49.46
C ALA A 621 17.96 -12.39 -50.89
N GLY A 622 19.21 -12.74 -51.18
CA GLY A 622 19.83 -12.59 -52.49
C GLY A 622 19.45 -13.64 -53.53
N ASP A 623 18.82 -14.76 -53.13
CA ASP A 623 18.55 -15.91 -54.03
C ASP A 623 17.08 -15.99 -54.52
N ASP A 624 16.14 -15.23 -53.95
CA ASP A 624 14.69 -15.44 -54.14
C ASP A 624 13.88 -14.24 -54.72
N PHE A 625 14.53 -13.20 -55.25
CA PHE A 625 13.82 -12.08 -55.90
C PHE A 625 14.49 -11.64 -57.22
N GLU A 626 14.61 -12.56 -58.19
CA GLU A 626 14.44 -12.14 -59.59
C GLU A 626 12.95 -11.76 -59.71
N GLU A 627 12.65 -10.48 -59.46
CA GLU A 627 11.40 -9.84 -59.88
C GLU A 627 11.25 -10.16 -61.37
N THR A 628 10.44 -11.19 -61.67
CA THR A 628 9.92 -11.38 -63.01
C THR A 628 9.04 -10.18 -63.26
N ASP A 629 9.60 -9.21 -64.00
CA ASP A 629 8.88 -8.18 -64.75
C ASP A 629 7.87 -8.88 -65.69
N ASP A 630 6.79 -9.43 -65.12
CA ASP A 630 5.63 -9.82 -65.88
C ASP A 630 4.78 -8.56 -66.07
N ASP A 631 5.13 -7.85 -67.15
CA ASP A 631 4.27 -6.94 -67.88
C ASP A 631 2.92 -7.62 -68.19
N GLU A 632 1.92 -7.49 -67.31
CA GLU A 632 0.52 -7.64 -67.70
C GLU A 632 -0.21 -6.30 -67.53
N GLU A 633 -0.21 -5.58 -68.66
CA GLU A 633 -1.27 -4.68 -69.08
C GLU A 633 -2.66 -5.33 -68.80
N GLU A 634 -3.48 -4.72 -67.95
CA GLU A 634 -4.93 -4.77 -68.18
C GLU A 634 -5.59 -3.43 -67.82
N GLU A 635 -5.95 -2.75 -68.91
CA GLU A 635 -6.87 -1.64 -69.00
C GLU A 635 -8.26 -1.96 -68.42
N ALA A 636 -8.93 -0.86 -68.03
CA ALA A 636 -10.37 -0.62 -68.12
C ALA A 636 -11.27 -1.07 -66.94
N GLY A 637 -11.91 -0.07 -66.34
CA GLY A 637 -13.08 -0.30 -65.50
C GLY A 637 -13.50 0.91 -64.66
N GLU A 638 -13.67 2.09 -65.28
CA GLU A 638 -14.55 3.12 -64.71
C GLU A 638 -15.98 2.56 -64.68
N GLU A 639 -16.53 2.28 -63.49
CA GLU A 639 -17.98 2.23 -63.30
C GLU A 639 -18.39 3.12 -62.12
N ASP A 640 -18.98 4.24 -62.50
CA ASP A 640 -19.87 5.07 -61.70
C ASP A 640 -20.99 4.21 -61.07
N LEU A 641 -21.09 4.22 -59.74
CA LEU A 641 -22.34 3.89 -59.06
C LEU A 641 -22.71 4.99 -58.06
N ASP A 642 -23.30 6.02 -58.63
CA ASP A 642 -24.33 6.86 -58.01
C ASP A 642 -25.53 5.96 -57.66
N SER A 643 -25.83 5.80 -56.38
CA SER A 643 -27.20 5.48 -55.97
C SER A 643 -27.54 6.11 -54.63
N THR A 644 -28.66 6.81 -54.69
CA THR A 644 -29.31 7.61 -53.69
C THR A 644 -30.30 6.76 -52.89
N ALA A 645 -30.42 7.10 -51.61
CA ALA A 645 -31.66 7.13 -50.81
C ALA A 645 -32.31 5.85 -50.26
N ALA A 646 -33.03 6.10 -49.15
CA ALA A 646 -34.00 5.31 -48.39
C ALA A 646 -33.41 4.37 -47.32
N ASP A 647 -33.61 4.64 -46.03
CA ASP A 647 -34.88 4.57 -45.27
C ASP A 647 -35.34 3.12 -45.11
N ASP A 648 -35.10 2.55 -43.92
CA ASP A 648 -36.10 1.80 -43.16
C ASP A 648 -35.47 1.28 -41.85
N GLY A 649 -36.18 1.53 -40.75
CA GLY A 649 -35.83 1.00 -39.43
C GLY A 649 -36.29 -0.43 -39.20
N GLN A 650 -35.71 -1.07 -38.19
CA GLN A 650 -36.24 -2.16 -37.36
C GLN A 650 -35.16 -2.42 -36.29
N ASP A 651 -35.39 -2.12 -35.01
CA ASP A 651 -36.11 -2.98 -34.06
C ASP A 651 -35.69 -4.45 -34.18
N GLU A 652 -34.62 -4.86 -33.51
CA GLU A 652 -34.54 -6.20 -32.92
C GLU A 652 -33.88 -6.13 -31.53
N ASP A 653 -34.76 -6.36 -30.54
CA ASP A 653 -34.44 -6.90 -29.24
C ASP A 653 -33.67 -8.22 -29.41
N GLU A 654 -32.47 -8.32 -28.86
CA GLU A 654 -31.92 -9.63 -28.49
C GLU A 654 -31.55 -9.64 -27.00
N GLU A 655 -32.48 -10.20 -26.25
CA GLU A 655 -32.21 -10.97 -25.04
C GLU A 655 -31.00 -11.89 -25.27
N SER A 656 -29.96 -11.75 -24.46
CA SER A 656 -29.10 -12.89 -24.14
C SER A 656 -28.94 -12.98 -22.64
N GLU A 657 -29.53 -14.05 -22.10
CA GLU A 657 -29.15 -14.66 -20.83
C GLU A 657 -27.63 -14.85 -20.78
N TYR A 658 -26.96 -14.29 -19.78
CA TYR A 658 -26.01 -14.99 -18.90
C TYR A 658 -25.64 -14.14 -17.68
#